data_AF-A0A936HCA8-F1
#
_entry.id   AF-A0A936HCA8-F1
#
_cell.length_a   1.000
_cell.length_b   1.000
_cell.length_c   1.000
_cell.angle_alpha   90.00
_cell.angle_beta   90.00
_cell.angle_gamma   90.00
#
_symmetry.space_group_name_H-M   'P 1'
#
loop_
_entity.id
_entity.type
_entity.pdbx_description
1 polymer ?
#
loop_
_entity_poly.entity_id
_entity_poly.type
_entity_poly.pdbx_seq_one_letter_code
_entity_poly.pdbx_strand_id
1 'polypeptide(L)'
;MIKKPVTDEKALTPTEPAPVSAISPTGAAAPTETVAPVKTVITAQSAAPAGTVTEAPVEPVSAAGADTAATLEPISDAADGRKRIVIEGVSPEIDGGRFPIKRTVGDVVMVEADIFTDGHDALSCVLQYRRTGDAPWRESAMRALVNDRWQGEFQVLELGSYEYCVTAWVDPFKSWRHDLSRWILPEDIALALRIGEQLVKRASQRAAGEDAKWLARRAEALVSEQALDYRRQLGLDDELARLMDRYADRRLALNYSKLLQVSVDDERARFSTWYEMFPRSCSAAPGKHGTFKDCEAWLPRLAALGFDVLYFPPIHPIGRVNRKGKNNTLTPGPDDVGSPWAIGASEGGHKDILPALGTLRDFRQLVQKAKEHGIEIALDIALQCAPDHPYVKQHPDWFRWRPDGTVQYAENPPKKYQDIYPFNFETGDWQALWDEIKSIFEFWIEQGVRIFRVDNPHTKPFAMWEWLIADIKKTTPNAIFLAEAFTRPKVMHRLAKLGYTQSYTYYAWRNTKWELTEYLNELTQGPGREYFRPNFWPNTPDILTDYLQFGGRPAFMSRLVLAATMTANYGIYGPAYEMMEHIAIKHGSEEYLDSEKYQLRYRAFKELDGPNSLRDFIALLNRIRKRNPALQADRGLRFHEIGNDQLICYSKATDNLTNVILVVVNLDPNYTQSGWTNLNLDALGIDPQQPYQVSDLLTGANYVWNGAHNYVELNPHRMPAHVLRLQRHPHTERDFDTF
;
A
#
# COMPACT_ATOMS: atom_id res chain seq x y z
N MET A 1 -17.98 -45.97 -6.48
CA MET A 1 -18.82 -47.03 -7.07
C MET A 1 -20.28 -46.57 -7.02
N ILE A 2 -21.01 -46.76 -8.12
CA ILE A 2 -22.48 -46.65 -8.29
C ILE A 2 -23.07 -45.22 -8.40
N LYS A 3 -23.04 -44.72 -9.65
CA LYS A 3 -24.13 -43.96 -10.27
C LYS A 3 -25.37 -44.86 -10.41
N LYS A 4 -26.59 -44.33 -10.26
CA LYS A 4 -27.66 -44.45 -11.28
C LYS A 4 -28.84 -43.48 -11.01
N PRO A 5 -29.59 -43.11 -12.06
CA PRO A 5 -30.39 -41.89 -12.17
C PRO A 5 -31.91 -42.18 -12.25
N VAL A 6 -32.73 -41.13 -12.37
CA VAL A 6 -34.10 -41.21 -12.86
C VAL A 6 -34.28 -40.25 -14.03
N THR A 7 -34.68 -40.82 -15.16
CA THR A 7 -35.14 -40.22 -16.42
C THR A 7 -36.67 -40.18 -16.46
N ASP A 8 -37.22 -39.19 -17.16
CA ASP A 8 -38.30 -39.30 -18.17
C ASP A 8 -38.57 -37.87 -18.68
N GLU A 9 -38.02 -37.44 -19.82
CA GLU A 9 -38.51 -37.61 -21.20
C GLU A 9 -39.96 -37.16 -21.47
N LYS A 10 -40.08 -36.02 -22.18
CA LYS A 10 -40.87 -35.95 -23.41
C LYS A 10 -40.19 -35.04 -24.42
N ALA A 11 -39.72 -35.66 -25.49
CA ALA A 11 -39.14 -35.06 -26.67
C ALA A 11 -40.20 -34.45 -27.59
N LEU A 12 -39.81 -33.43 -28.38
CA LEU A 12 -39.96 -33.46 -29.83
C LEU A 12 -38.94 -32.50 -30.46
N THR A 13 -38.28 -33.03 -31.49
CA THR A 13 -37.00 -32.69 -32.11
C THR A 13 -37.12 -31.71 -33.30
N PRO A 14 -35.98 -31.28 -33.89
CA PRO A 14 -35.81 -30.00 -34.59
C PRO A 14 -35.81 -30.13 -36.13
N THR A 15 -35.80 -28.99 -36.82
CA THR A 15 -35.50 -28.91 -38.26
C THR A 15 -34.70 -27.65 -38.61
N GLU A 16 -33.56 -27.87 -39.26
CA GLU A 16 -32.72 -26.98 -40.09
C GLU A 16 -32.51 -27.73 -41.44
N PRO A 17 -31.91 -27.18 -42.54
CA PRO A 17 -31.72 -25.79 -42.99
C PRO A 17 -31.90 -25.52 -44.53
N ALA A 18 -31.90 -24.22 -44.92
CA ALA A 18 -31.43 -23.56 -46.21
C ALA A 18 -32.18 -23.82 -47.57
N PRO A 19 -31.91 -23.10 -48.72
CA PRO A 19 -31.17 -21.84 -49.02
C PRO A 19 -31.81 -20.87 -50.10
N VAL A 20 -31.06 -19.81 -50.50
CA VAL A 20 -30.92 -19.16 -51.85
C VAL A 20 -31.55 -17.76 -52.18
N SER A 21 -30.64 -16.78 -52.32
CA SER A 21 -30.43 -15.67 -53.30
C SER A 21 -31.42 -14.54 -53.64
N ALA A 22 -30.92 -13.31 -53.41
CA ALA A 22 -30.67 -12.15 -54.32
C ALA A 22 -31.75 -11.63 -55.29
N ILE A 23 -31.93 -10.28 -55.28
CA ILE A 23 -31.92 -9.34 -56.44
C ILE A 23 -32.06 -7.88 -55.92
N SER A 24 -31.22 -6.97 -56.42
CA SER A 24 -31.37 -5.49 -56.46
C SER A 24 -31.56 -5.07 -57.94
N PRO A 25 -31.60 -3.78 -58.41
CA PRO A 25 -31.55 -2.46 -57.75
C PRO A 25 -32.53 -1.41 -58.40
N THR A 26 -32.21 -0.10 -58.25
CA THR A 26 -32.63 1.14 -58.97
C THR A 26 -33.48 2.13 -58.13
N GLY A 27 -33.24 3.44 -58.08
CA GLY A 27 -32.20 4.33 -58.63
C GLY A 27 -32.52 5.82 -58.41
N ALA A 28 -31.47 6.66 -58.31
CA ALA A 28 -31.31 8.08 -58.75
C ALA A 28 -32.29 9.19 -58.22
N ALA A 29 -31.98 10.49 -58.06
CA ALA A 29 -30.86 11.38 -58.43
C ALA A 29 -30.93 12.69 -57.60
N ALA A 30 -29.81 13.43 -57.54
CA ALA A 30 -29.66 14.86 -57.16
C ALA A 30 -30.07 15.79 -58.35
N PRO A 31 -29.83 17.15 -58.46
CA PRO A 31 -28.77 18.00 -57.83
C PRO A 31 -29.14 19.49 -57.50
N THR A 32 -28.21 20.24 -56.85
CA THR A 32 -27.45 21.48 -57.26
C THR A 32 -27.93 22.81 -56.63
N GLU A 33 -27.11 23.50 -55.80
CA GLU A 33 -26.21 24.67 -56.07
C GLU A 33 -26.98 26.00 -56.28
N THR A 34 -26.60 27.22 -55.86
CA THR A 34 -25.32 27.88 -55.49
C THR A 34 -25.62 29.29 -54.90
N VAL A 35 -24.58 29.98 -54.40
CA VAL A 35 -24.26 31.43 -54.54
C VAL A 35 -23.95 32.18 -53.21
N ALA A 36 -22.69 32.63 -53.12
CA ALA A 36 -22.14 33.63 -52.17
C ALA A 36 -22.29 35.07 -52.73
N PRO A 37 -21.94 36.17 -52.01
CA PRO A 37 -20.52 36.57 -51.95
C PRO A 37 -20.06 37.38 -50.71
N VAL A 38 -18.75 37.58 -50.73
CA VAL A 38 -17.79 38.29 -49.86
C VAL A 38 -17.97 39.83 -49.82
N LYS A 39 -17.58 40.48 -48.71
CA LYS A 39 -16.76 41.72 -48.75
C LYS A 39 -16.04 42.07 -47.43
N THR A 40 -14.79 42.46 -47.66
CA THR A 40 -13.64 42.85 -46.83
C THR A 40 -13.76 44.26 -46.23
N VAL A 41 -12.75 44.67 -45.43
CA VAL A 41 -12.12 46.01 -45.21
C VAL A 41 -11.92 46.26 -43.69
N ILE A 42 -10.72 46.16 -43.09
CA ILE A 42 -9.47 46.97 -43.13
C ILE A 42 -9.34 47.95 -41.92
N THR A 43 -8.28 47.69 -41.13
CA THR A 43 -7.32 48.57 -40.40
C THR A 43 -7.73 49.64 -39.36
N ALA A 44 -6.96 49.65 -38.26
CA ALA A 44 -6.02 50.72 -37.83
C ALA A 44 -6.15 51.25 -36.38
N GLN A 45 -5.07 50.97 -35.61
CA GLN A 45 -4.24 51.90 -34.81
C GLN A 45 -4.78 52.69 -33.58
N SER A 46 -4.02 52.50 -32.49
CA SER A 46 -3.34 53.53 -31.66
C SER A 46 -4.13 54.38 -30.66
N ALA A 47 -3.75 54.27 -29.38
CA ALA A 47 -3.28 55.41 -28.58
C ALA A 47 -2.58 54.97 -27.26
N ALA A 48 -1.31 55.34 -27.11
CA ALA A 48 -0.67 55.63 -25.81
C ALA A 48 -0.93 57.12 -25.45
N PRO A 49 -0.60 57.69 -24.26
CA PRO A 49 0.75 57.68 -23.67
C PRO A 49 0.83 57.71 -22.12
N ALA A 50 2.03 57.49 -21.58
CA ALA A 50 2.73 58.38 -20.63
C ALA A 50 3.85 57.59 -19.92
N GLY A 51 5.10 58.02 -20.11
CA GLY A 51 6.29 57.36 -19.59
C GLY A 51 6.69 57.82 -18.19
N THR A 52 7.71 57.15 -17.65
CA THR A 52 8.69 57.73 -16.73
C THR A 52 9.99 56.95 -16.80
N VAL A 53 11.07 57.70 -16.75
CA VAL A 53 12.49 57.36 -16.99
C VAL A 53 13.12 56.88 -15.70
N THR A 54 14.05 55.91 -15.74
CA THR A 54 15.13 55.77 -14.74
C THR A 54 16.33 55.00 -15.30
N GLU A 55 17.49 55.36 -14.76
CA GLU A 55 18.87 55.21 -15.22
C GLU A 55 19.47 53.79 -15.14
N ALA A 56 20.51 53.56 -15.94
CA ALA A 56 21.42 52.43 -15.83
C ALA A 56 22.53 52.70 -14.79
N PRO A 57 23.06 51.66 -14.13
CA PRO A 57 24.51 51.44 -14.27
C PRO A 57 24.97 49.96 -14.29
N VAL A 58 25.94 49.72 -15.18
CA VAL A 58 27.18 48.93 -15.06
C VAL A 58 27.13 47.49 -14.48
N GLU A 59 27.46 46.53 -15.35
CA GLU A 59 27.73 45.12 -15.02
C GLU A 59 28.96 44.90 -14.12
N PRO A 60 28.92 43.90 -13.22
CA PRO A 60 30.09 43.17 -12.80
C PRO A 60 30.14 41.77 -13.45
N VAL A 61 31.29 41.49 -14.06
CA VAL A 61 31.69 40.17 -14.56
C VAL A 61 31.70 39.16 -13.41
N SER A 62 30.92 38.08 -13.53
CA SER A 62 30.84 36.98 -12.57
C SER A 62 31.19 35.65 -13.23
N ALA A 63 32.10 34.92 -12.58
CA ALA A 63 32.75 33.70 -13.03
C ALA A 63 31.78 32.52 -13.21
N ALA A 64 31.95 31.79 -14.32
CA ALA A 64 31.28 30.52 -14.58
C ALA A 64 31.88 29.41 -13.71
N GLY A 65 31.15 29.01 -12.67
CA GLY A 65 31.35 27.77 -11.92
C GLY A 65 30.43 26.68 -12.47
N ALA A 66 30.98 25.47 -12.63
CA ALA A 66 30.32 24.32 -13.21
C ALA A 66 29.13 23.81 -12.38
N ASP A 67 27.94 23.87 -12.95
CA ASP A 67 26.77 23.08 -12.56
C ASP A 67 26.43 22.16 -13.74
N THR A 68 26.63 20.86 -13.57
CA THR A 68 26.08 19.83 -14.49
C THR A 68 25.06 19.00 -13.75
N ALA A 69 24.00 19.66 -13.30
CA ALA A 69 22.75 18.98 -12.99
C ALA A 69 22.08 18.61 -14.33
N ALA A 70 21.99 17.33 -14.64
CA ALA A 70 21.25 16.84 -15.79
C ALA A 70 19.76 17.16 -15.60
N THR A 71 19.27 18.16 -16.34
CA THR A 71 17.84 18.41 -16.54
C THR A 71 17.25 17.28 -17.37
N LEU A 72 16.23 16.60 -16.83
CA LEU A 72 15.45 15.60 -17.55
C LEU A 72 14.45 16.31 -18.46
N GLU A 73 14.74 16.37 -19.77
CA GLU A 73 13.78 16.80 -20.78
C GLU A 73 13.01 15.60 -21.39
N PRO A 74 11.72 15.76 -21.74
CA PRO A 74 10.97 14.74 -22.46
C PRO A 74 11.58 14.46 -23.84
N ILE A 75 11.49 13.21 -24.29
CA ILE A 75 12.07 12.73 -25.55
C ILE A 75 11.50 13.53 -26.74
N SER A 76 12.34 14.37 -27.34
CA SER A 76 12.17 14.92 -28.68
C SER A 76 12.48 13.82 -29.72
N ASP A 77 11.61 13.69 -30.74
CA ASP A 77 11.63 12.69 -31.83
C ASP A 77 12.83 12.78 -32.81
N ALA A 78 14.01 13.17 -32.33
CA ALA A 78 15.28 12.93 -33.01
C ALA A 78 16.26 12.28 -32.02
N ALA A 79 16.07 10.99 -31.74
CA ALA A 79 16.99 10.23 -30.88
C ALA A 79 18.40 10.27 -31.49
N ASP A 80 19.37 10.85 -30.77
CA ASP A 80 20.79 10.79 -31.14
C ASP A 80 21.22 9.33 -31.26
N GLY A 81 21.33 8.81 -32.49
CA GLY A 81 21.61 7.40 -32.77
C GLY A 81 22.97 6.91 -32.25
N ARG A 82 23.81 7.80 -31.72
CA ARG A 82 25.04 7.42 -31.00
C ARG A 82 24.77 6.92 -29.57
N LYS A 83 23.57 7.16 -29.02
CA LYS A 83 23.11 6.59 -27.76
C LYS A 83 22.64 5.15 -28.00
N ARG A 84 23.57 4.21 -27.92
CA ARG A 84 23.39 2.80 -28.29
C ARG A 84 22.80 1.90 -27.20
N ILE A 85 22.57 2.44 -26.01
CA ILE A 85 22.05 1.67 -24.88
C ILE A 85 20.57 1.40 -25.09
N VAL A 86 20.13 0.21 -24.70
CA VAL A 86 18.72 -0.15 -24.52
C VAL A 86 18.46 -0.32 -23.03
N ILE A 87 17.40 0.32 -22.52
CA ILE A 87 16.93 0.18 -21.15
C ILE A 87 15.46 -0.25 -21.21
N GLU A 88 15.18 -1.46 -20.78
CA GLU A 88 13.82 -2.01 -20.73
C GLU A 88 13.60 -2.87 -19.48
N GLY A 89 12.39 -3.42 -19.33
CA GLY A 89 12.07 -4.30 -18.20
C GLY A 89 12.26 -3.69 -16.81
N VAL A 90 12.19 -2.36 -16.68
CA VAL A 90 12.40 -1.64 -15.41
C VAL A 90 11.34 -2.06 -14.40
N SER A 91 11.78 -2.42 -13.20
CA SER A 91 10.91 -2.84 -12.10
C SER A 91 11.46 -2.34 -10.76
N PRO A 92 10.60 -1.99 -9.80
CA PRO A 92 9.14 -2.02 -9.89
C PRO A 92 8.59 -0.84 -10.74
N GLU A 93 7.59 -1.11 -11.59
CA GLU A 93 6.89 -0.09 -12.39
C GLU A 93 5.39 -0.41 -12.39
N ILE A 94 4.54 0.57 -12.05
CA ILE A 94 3.08 0.37 -11.94
C ILE A 94 2.37 1.08 -13.09
N ASP A 95 1.61 0.33 -13.88
CA ASP A 95 0.77 0.79 -14.99
C ASP A 95 1.50 1.76 -15.94
N GLY A 96 2.69 1.39 -16.40
CA GLY A 96 3.45 2.24 -17.31
C GLY A 96 4.16 3.42 -16.63
N GLY A 97 4.41 3.34 -15.33
CA GLY A 97 4.99 4.42 -14.53
C GLY A 97 3.96 5.46 -14.05
N ARG A 98 2.66 5.21 -14.27
CA ARG A 98 1.59 6.14 -13.89
C ARG A 98 1.43 6.30 -12.38
N PHE A 99 1.68 5.25 -11.61
CA PHE A 99 1.46 5.25 -10.16
C PHE A 99 2.75 5.01 -9.39
N PRO A 100 2.92 5.66 -8.22
CA PRO A 100 4.06 5.41 -7.37
C PRO A 100 3.97 4.03 -6.73
N ILE A 101 5.12 3.40 -6.52
CA ILE A 101 5.24 2.31 -5.54
C ILE A 101 5.14 2.90 -4.14
N LYS A 102 4.91 2.06 -3.14
CA LYS A 102 4.81 2.45 -1.74
C LYS A 102 5.92 1.86 -0.91
N ARG A 103 6.47 2.68 -0.03
CA ARG A 103 7.47 2.32 0.97
C ARG A 103 7.14 3.02 2.28
N THR A 104 7.87 2.67 3.31
CA THR A 104 7.86 3.37 4.59
C THR A 104 9.28 3.82 4.91
N VAL A 105 9.42 4.89 5.69
CA VAL A 105 10.73 5.40 6.14
C VAL A 105 11.63 4.26 6.63
N GLY A 106 12.87 4.23 6.13
CA GLY A 106 13.87 3.20 6.39
C GLY A 106 13.90 2.07 5.36
N ASP A 107 12.89 1.93 4.50
CA ASP A 107 12.89 0.91 3.46
C ASP A 107 13.96 1.12 2.39
N VAL A 108 14.41 0.00 1.85
CA VAL A 108 15.18 -0.06 0.61
C VAL A 108 14.24 -0.19 -0.59
N VAL A 109 14.50 0.62 -1.61
CA VAL A 109 13.92 0.52 -2.94
C VAL A 109 14.93 -0.20 -3.83
N MET A 110 14.66 -1.48 -4.08
CA MET A 110 15.41 -2.28 -5.05
C MET A 110 14.81 -2.06 -6.44
N VAL A 111 15.65 -1.66 -7.40
CA VAL A 111 15.27 -1.40 -8.79
C VAL A 111 16.10 -2.32 -9.68
N GLU A 112 15.43 -2.98 -10.60
CA GLU A 112 16.06 -3.80 -11.60
C GLU A 112 15.64 -3.41 -13.01
N ALA A 113 16.52 -3.59 -13.99
CA ALA A 113 16.27 -3.29 -15.38
C ALA A 113 17.10 -4.20 -16.29
N ASP A 114 16.61 -4.43 -17.50
CA ASP A 114 17.36 -5.10 -18.56
C ASP A 114 18.13 -4.00 -19.33
N ILE A 115 19.46 -4.08 -19.31
CA ILE A 115 20.33 -3.03 -19.85
C ILE A 115 21.42 -3.66 -20.69
N PHE A 116 21.39 -3.38 -21.99
CA PHE A 116 22.30 -3.95 -22.99
C PHE A 116 22.58 -2.97 -24.14
N THR A 117 23.48 -3.34 -25.05
CA THR A 117 23.84 -2.57 -26.25
C THR A 117 24.25 -3.52 -27.38
N ASP A 118 24.40 -3.01 -28.59
CA ASP A 118 25.02 -3.75 -29.70
C ASP A 118 26.54 -3.96 -29.50
N GLY A 119 27.07 -5.04 -30.07
CA GLY A 119 28.51 -5.35 -30.00
C GLY A 119 28.92 -6.02 -28.68
N HIS A 120 30.12 -5.71 -28.20
CA HIS A 120 30.74 -6.35 -27.04
C HIS A 120 31.27 -5.34 -26.01
N ASP A 121 30.85 -4.08 -26.11
CA ASP A 121 31.32 -3.04 -25.20
C ASP A 121 30.75 -3.23 -23.79
N ALA A 122 31.57 -2.92 -22.79
CA ALA A 122 31.14 -2.91 -21.40
C ALA A 122 30.21 -1.72 -21.11
N LEU A 123 29.31 -1.91 -20.15
CA LEU A 123 28.32 -0.93 -19.75
C LEU A 123 28.54 -0.43 -18.33
N SER A 124 28.10 0.80 -18.10
CA SER A 124 27.95 1.37 -16.77
C SER A 124 26.52 1.86 -16.59
N CYS A 125 25.95 1.52 -15.43
CA CYS A 125 24.55 1.72 -15.11
C CYS A 125 24.45 2.32 -13.71
N VAL A 126 23.64 3.37 -13.56
CA VAL A 126 23.34 4.01 -12.29
C VAL A 126 21.84 4.17 -12.11
N LEU A 127 21.41 4.01 -10.87
CA LEU A 127 20.09 4.38 -10.40
C LEU A 127 20.16 5.79 -9.83
N GLN A 128 19.50 6.73 -10.52
CA GLN A 128 19.33 8.09 -10.05
C GLN A 128 18.08 8.18 -9.19
N TYR A 129 18.16 8.84 -8.04
CA TYR A 129 17.02 9.08 -7.16
C TYR A 129 17.10 10.43 -6.45
N ARG A 130 15.95 10.99 -6.07
CA ARG A 130 15.84 12.19 -5.23
C ARG A 130 14.48 12.24 -4.56
N ARG A 131 14.34 13.09 -3.55
CA ARG A 131 13.02 13.53 -3.09
C ARG A 131 12.42 14.47 -4.13
N THR A 132 11.12 14.37 -4.39
CA THR A 132 10.43 15.21 -5.38
C THR A 132 10.62 16.69 -5.02
N GLY A 133 11.14 17.48 -5.97
CA GLY A 133 11.43 18.91 -5.80
C GLY A 133 12.86 19.24 -5.37
N ASP A 134 13.64 18.26 -4.91
CA ASP A 134 15.02 18.50 -4.48
C ASP A 134 16.01 18.53 -5.68
N ALA A 135 17.10 19.26 -5.49
CA ALA A 135 18.30 19.19 -6.33
C ALA A 135 19.55 19.15 -5.42
N PRO A 136 20.62 18.42 -5.78
CA PRO A 136 20.81 17.60 -6.98
C PRO A 136 20.29 16.16 -6.86
N TRP A 137 20.26 15.43 -7.98
CA TRP A 137 20.05 13.98 -8.01
C TRP A 137 21.15 13.24 -7.23
N ARG A 138 20.77 12.17 -6.54
CA ARG A 138 21.71 11.20 -5.96
C ARG A 138 21.80 9.99 -6.87
N GLU A 139 22.94 9.29 -6.81
CA GLU A 139 23.19 8.13 -7.65
C GLU A 139 23.63 6.93 -6.82
N SER A 140 23.19 5.75 -7.26
CA SER A 140 23.63 4.46 -6.76
C SER A 140 24.08 3.62 -7.95
N ALA A 141 25.25 2.98 -7.86
CA ALA A 141 25.74 2.12 -8.94
C ALA A 141 24.84 0.89 -9.06
N MET A 142 24.50 0.49 -10.28
CA MET A 142 23.80 -0.78 -10.51
C MET A 142 24.81 -1.90 -10.76
N ARG A 143 24.55 -3.05 -10.16
CA ARG A 143 25.33 -4.29 -10.33
C ARG A 143 24.71 -5.15 -11.43
N ALA A 144 25.54 -5.66 -12.33
CA ALA A 144 25.14 -6.70 -13.27
C ALA A 144 24.82 -8.01 -12.53
N LEU A 145 23.68 -8.60 -12.84
CA LEU A 145 23.26 -9.93 -12.39
C LEU A 145 23.62 -10.94 -13.49
N VAL A 146 22.62 -11.62 -14.04
CA VAL A 146 22.76 -12.56 -15.16
C VAL A 146 21.82 -12.14 -16.28
N ASN A 147 22.16 -12.48 -17.53
CA ASN A 147 21.31 -12.25 -18.70
C ASN A 147 20.88 -10.78 -18.86
N ASP A 148 21.87 -9.87 -18.88
CA ASP A 148 21.70 -8.41 -19.05
C ASP A 148 20.80 -7.73 -18.02
N ARG A 149 20.47 -8.43 -16.92
CA ARG A 149 19.73 -7.88 -15.79
C ARG A 149 20.67 -7.11 -14.88
N TRP A 150 20.27 -5.91 -14.48
CA TRP A 150 21.01 -5.06 -13.55
C TRP A 150 20.15 -4.75 -12.34
N GLN A 151 20.78 -4.54 -11.19
CA GLN A 151 20.12 -4.22 -9.93
C GLN A 151 20.82 -3.05 -9.24
N GLY A 152 20.07 -2.04 -8.86
CA GLY A 152 20.51 -0.95 -7.98
C GLY A 152 19.54 -0.77 -6.83
N GLU A 153 19.98 -0.06 -5.80
CA GLU A 153 19.13 0.22 -4.66
C GLU A 153 19.39 1.59 -4.05
N PHE A 154 18.37 2.15 -3.40
CA PHE A 154 18.49 3.32 -2.54
C PHE A 154 17.55 3.20 -1.34
N GLN A 155 17.90 3.88 -0.25
CA GLN A 155 17.08 3.90 0.95
C GLN A 155 16.21 5.17 0.98
N VAL A 156 14.94 5.02 1.37
CA VAL A 156 14.03 6.15 1.63
C VAL A 156 14.09 6.52 3.10
N LEU A 157 14.53 7.74 3.42
CA LEU A 157 14.83 8.16 4.80
C LEU A 157 13.87 9.22 5.34
N GLU A 158 13.06 9.83 4.49
CA GLU A 158 12.13 10.90 4.85
C GLU A 158 10.73 10.62 4.30
N LEU A 159 9.71 11.21 4.93
CA LEU A 159 8.33 11.14 4.47
C LEU A 159 8.13 11.94 3.17
N GLY A 160 7.18 11.49 2.35
CA GLY A 160 6.76 12.20 1.14
C GLY A 160 7.04 11.40 -0.13
N SER A 161 7.29 12.11 -1.23
CA SER A 161 7.47 11.50 -2.55
C SER A 161 8.92 11.54 -2.99
N TYR A 162 9.38 10.44 -3.60
CA TYR A 162 10.68 10.33 -4.27
C TYR A 162 10.48 10.04 -5.75
N GLU A 163 11.47 10.42 -6.55
CA GLU A 163 11.58 10.13 -7.97
C GLU A 163 12.83 9.29 -8.21
N TYR A 164 12.76 8.35 -9.14
CA TYR A 164 13.92 7.57 -9.57
C TYR A 164 13.89 7.27 -11.07
N CYS A 165 15.09 7.11 -11.64
CA CYS A 165 15.31 6.83 -13.05
C CYS A 165 16.58 5.99 -13.21
N VAL A 166 16.60 5.09 -14.20
CA VAL A 166 17.79 4.32 -14.56
C VAL A 166 18.53 5.06 -15.68
N THR A 167 19.83 5.24 -15.52
CA THR A 167 20.71 5.85 -16.51
C THR A 167 21.85 4.91 -16.84
N ALA A 168 22.13 4.71 -18.12
CA ALA A 168 23.23 3.85 -18.55
C ALA A 168 23.96 4.40 -19.78
N TRP A 169 25.21 4.02 -19.93
CA TRP A 169 26.07 4.40 -21.05
C TRP A 169 27.02 3.26 -21.40
N VAL A 170 27.47 3.23 -22.66
CA VAL A 170 28.60 2.41 -23.07
C VAL A 170 29.85 3.00 -22.42
N ASP A 171 30.61 2.18 -21.71
CA ASP A 171 31.76 2.61 -20.93
C ASP A 171 33.09 2.18 -21.59
N PRO A 172 33.74 3.09 -22.34
CA PRO A 172 34.97 2.74 -23.05
C PRO A 172 36.12 2.41 -22.11
N PHE A 173 36.11 2.93 -20.88
CA PHE A 173 37.13 2.62 -19.90
C PHE A 173 36.97 1.21 -19.37
N LYS A 174 35.74 0.76 -19.07
CA LYS A 174 35.50 -0.62 -18.66
C LYS A 174 35.81 -1.62 -19.78
N SER A 175 35.44 -1.32 -21.02
CA SER A 175 35.82 -2.14 -22.18
C SER A 175 37.35 -2.27 -22.27
N TRP A 176 38.04 -1.13 -22.26
CA TRP A 176 39.51 -1.07 -22.31
C TRP A 176 40.18 -1.84 -21.16
N ARG A 177 39.70 -1.66 -19.92
CA ARG A 177 40.27 -2.31 -18.74
C ARG A 177 40.07 -3.83 -18.78
N HIS A 178 38.91 -4.28 -19.27
CA HIS A 178 38.64 -5.70 -19.50
C HIS A 178 39.64 -6.30 -20.51
N ASP A 179 39.81 -5.65 -21.66
CA ASP A 179 40.72 -6.14 -22.70
C ASP A 179 42.19 -6.12 -22.25
N LEU A 180 42.63 -5.04 -21.59
CA LEU A 180 43.97 -4.93 -21.00
C LEU A 180 44.26 -6.06 -20.01
N SER A 181 43.25 -6.55 -19.27
CA SER A 181 43.42 -7.65 -18.33
C SER A 181 43.66 -9.02 -19.00
N ARG A 182 43.29 -9.16 -20.28
CA ARG A 182 43.33 -10.43 -21.01
C ARG A 182 44.47 -10.54 -22.02
N TRP A 183 44.97 -9.41 -22.54
CA TRP A 183 46.04 -9.42 -23.54
C TRP A 183 47.34 -10.02 -23.01
N ILE A 184 48.07 -10.70 -23.88
CA ILE A 184 49.29 -11.47 -23.56
C ILE A 184 50.49 -10.93 -24.35
N LEU A 185 50.28 -10.50 -25.60
CA LEU A 185 51.36 -9.99 -26.45
C LEU A 185 51.83 -8.61 -25.98
N PRO A 186 53.15 -8.40 -25.78
CA PRO A 186 53.70 -7.13 -25.29
C PRO A 186 53.32 -5.91 -26.14
N GLU A 187 53.30 -6.07 -27.47
CA GLU A 187 52.94 -5.03 -28.43
C GLU A 187 51.48 -4.57 -28.28
N ASP A 188 50.55 -5.51 -28.06
CA ASP A 188 49.13 -5.21 -27.84
C ASP A 188 48.94 -4.47 -26.52
N ILE A 189 49.59 -4.94 -25.44
CA ILE A 189 49.54 -4.28 -24.13
C ILE A 189 50.08 -2.85 -24.23
N ALA A 190 51.20 -2.64 -24.94
CA ALA A 190 51.77 -1.31 -25.13
C ALA A 190 50.83 -0.38 -25.91
N LEU A 191 50.14 -0.89 -26.93
CA LEU A 191 49.13 -0.13 -27.67
C LEU A 191 47.90 0.18 -26.80
N ALA A 192 47.39 -0.79 -26.02
CA ALA A 192 46.30 -0.56 -25.07
C ALA A 192 46.63 0.58 -24.11
N LEU A 193 47.83 0.60 -23.55
CA LEU A 193 48.22 1.61 -22.57
C LEU A 193 48.16 3.03 -23.15
N ARG A 194 48.45 3.21 -24.45
CA ARG A 194 48.26 4.49 -25.15
C ARG A 194 46.78 4.88 -25.30
N ILE A 195 45.91 3.90 -25.53
CA ILE A 195 44.45 4.14 -25.53
C ILE A 195 43.98 4.54 -24.13
N GLY A 196 44.48 3.84 -23.10
CA GLY A 196 44.23 4.13 -21.69
C GLY A 196 44.62 5.55 -21.30
N GLU A 197 45.83 5.98 -21.69
CA GLU A 197 46.30 7.37 -21.49
C GLU A 197 45.28 8.39 -22.00
N GLN A 198 44.77 8.22 -23.23
CA GLN A 198 43.78 9.13 -23.81
C GLN A 198 42.45 9.12 -23.06
N LEU A 199 42.00 7.96 -22.58
CA LEU A 199 40.78 7.85 -21.78
C LEU A 199 40.92 8.55 -20.42
N VAL A 200 42.00 8.26 -19.70
CA VAL A 200 42.28 8.83 -18.38
C VAL A 200 42.56 10.32 -18.46
N LYS A 201 43.25 10.80 -19.50
CA LYS A 201 43.48 12.23 -19.75
C LYS A 201 42.18 12.99 -20.05
N ARG A 202 41.23 12.38 -20.76
CA ARG A 202 39.90 12.99 -20.93
C ARG A 202 39.12 13.03 -19.62
N ALA A 203 39.27 12.03 -18.76
CA ALA A 203 38.66 12.05 -17.43
C ALA A 203 39.28 13.12 -16.52
N SER A 204 40.59 13.34 -16.56
CA SER A 204 41.24 14.39 -15.78
C SER A 204 40.73 15.79 -16.15
N GLN A 205 40.34 16.01 -17.40
CA GLN A 205 39.74 17.26 -17.88
C GLN A 205 38.31 17.48 -17.37
N ARG A 206 37.58 16.40 -17.02
CA ARG A 206 36.24 16.48 -16.42
C ARG A 206 36.28 16.53 -14.89
N ALA A 207 37.35 16.01 -14.29
CA ALA A 207 37.57 16.04 -12.86
C ALA A 207 37.96 17.42 -12.34
N ALA A 208 37.88 17.61 -11.03
CA ALA A 208 38.29 18.84 -10.35
C ALA A 208 39.27 18.55 -9.21
N GLY A 209 40.06 19.55 -8.81
CA GLY A 209 40.93 19.46 -7.63
C GLY A 209 42.06 18.42 -7.76
N GLU A 210 42.31 17.70 -6.66
CA GLU A 210 43.38 16.69 -6.60
C GLU A 210 43.07 15.47 -7.48
N ASP A 211 41.80 15.09 -7.64
CA ASP A 211 41.39 13.98 -8.52
C ASP A 211 41.82 14.25 -9.97
N ALA A 212 41.67 15.49 -10.45
CA ALA A 212 42.12 15.90 -11.79
C ALA A 212 43.64 15.76 -11.95
N LYS A 213 44.42 16.25 -10.97
CA LYS A 213 45.90 16.14 -10.99
C LYS A 213 46.37 14.69 -10.88
N TRP A 214 45.67 13.88 -10.10
CA TRP A 214 45.96 12.46 -9.95
C TRP A 214 45.72 11.71 -11.26
N LEU A 215 44.56 11.91 -11.89
CA LEU A 215 44.22 11.31 -13.18
C LEU A 215 45.19 11.75 -14.28
N ALA A 216 45.57 13.03 -14.32
CA ALA A 216 46.55 13.54 -15.29
C ALA A 216 47.91 12.84 -15.14
N ARG A 217 48.44 12.75 -13.91
CA ARG A 217 49.69 12.02 -13.62
C ARG A 217 49.58 10.53 -13.94
N ARG A 218 48.43 9.92 -13.64
CA ARG A 218 48.19 8.51 -13.94
C ARG A 218 48.19 8.25 -15.44
N ALA A 219 47.58 9.13 -16.24
CA ALA A 219 47.61 9.06 -17.69
C ALA A 219 49.06 9.07 -18.22
N GLU A 220 49.89 10.01 -17.78
CA GLU A 220 51.31 10.08 -18.15
C GLU A 220 52.09 8.82 -17.75
N ALA A 221 51.81 8.27 -16.55
CA ALA A 221 52.47 7.07 -16.05
C ALA A 221 52.18 5.82 -16.90
N LEU A 222 50.97 5.70 -17.48
CA LEU A 222 50.58 4.56 -18.33
C LEU A 222 51.48 4.42 -19.58
N VAL A 223 52.05 5.52 -20.07
CA VAL A 223 52.90 5.55 -21.27
C VAL A 223 54.36 5.93 -20.98
N SER A 224 54.76 5.92 -19.71
CA SER A 224 56.13 6.19 -19.27
C SER A 224 57.15 5.15 -19.74
N GLU A 225 58.44 5.39 -19.49
CA GLU A 225 59.54 4.46 -19.80
C GLU A 225 59.66 3.27 -18.83
N GLN A 226 58.76 3.16 -17.85
CA GLN A 226 58.74 2.05 -16.90
C GLN A 226 58.41 0.70 -17.57
N ALA A 227 58.73 -0.40 -16.87
CA ALA A 227 58.45 -1.75 -17.33
C ALA A 227 56.97 -1.94 -17.70
N LEU A 228 56.72 -2.71 -18.77
CA LEU A 228 55.38 -2.91 -19.33
C LEU A 228 54.40 -3.47 -18.29
N ASP A 229 54.81 -4.45 -17.50
CA ASP A 229 53.97 -5.07 -16.47
C ASP A 229 53.56 -4.09 -15.37
N TYR A 230 54.48 -3.21 -14.96
CA TYR A 230 54.19 -2.16 -13.99
C TYR A 230 53.12 -1.20 -14.53
N ARG A 231 53.29 -0.73 -15.77
CA ARG A 231 52.30 0.16 -16.42
C ARG A 231 50.94 -0.52 -16.59
N ARG A 232 50.93 -1.83 -16.91
CA ARG A 232 49.71 -2.65 -16.95
C ARG A 232 49.02 -2.67 -15.59
N GLN A 233 49.75 -2.91 -14.51
CA GLN A 233 49.20 -2.86 -13.15
C GLN A 233 48.61 -1.48 -12.81
N LEU A 234 49.26 -0.39 -13.23
CA LEU A 234 48.72 0.96 -13.05
C LEU A 234 47.39 1.18 -13.78
N GLY A 235 47.18 0.52 -14.93
CA GLY A 235 45.92 0.56 -15.68
C GLY A 235 44.82 -0.32 -15.09
N LEU A 236 45.20 -1.35 -14.34
CA LEU A 236 44.30 -2.26 -13.63
C LEU A 236 44.06 -1.84 -12.16
N ASP A 237 44.61 -0.72 -11.74
CA ASP A 237 44.50 -0.15 -10.40
C ASP A 237 43.04 0.20 -10.03
N ASP A 238 42.61 -0.18 -8.83
CA ASP A 238 41.22 0.01 -8.38
C ASP A 238 40.89 1.47 -8.04
N GLU A 239 41.88 2.27 -7.60
CA GLU A 239 41.68 3.70 -7.38
C GLU A 239 41.51 4.45 -8.70
N LEU A 240 42.24 4.03 -9.75
CA LEU A 240 41.99 4.52 -11.11
C LEU A 240 40.56 4.21 -11.54
N ALA A 241 40.10 2.98 -11.34
CA ALA A 241 38.74 2.60 -11.71
C ALA A 241 37.67 3.39 -10.97
N ARG A 242 37.83 3.59 -9.66
CA ARG A 242 36.92 4.39 -8.83
C ARG A 242 36.81 5.83 -9.34
N LEU A 243 37.93 6.46 -9.69
CA LEU A 243 37.94 7.82 -10.23
C LEU A 243 37.37 7.90 -11.65
N MET A 244 37.61 6.88 -12.48
CA MET A 244 37.02 6.81 -13.82
C MET A 244 35.50 6.63 -13.79
N ASP A 245 34.97 5.84 -12.84
CA ASP A 245 33.52 5.73 -12.60
C ASP A 245 32.93 7.07 -12.11
N ARG A 246 33.62 7.76 -11.20
CA ARG A 246 33.19 9.07 -10.67
C ARG A 246 33.14 10.16 -11.73
N TYR A 247 34.09 10.17 -12.66
CA TYR A 247 34.23 11.17 -13.72
C TYR A 247 33.98 10.58 -15.12
N ALA A 248 33.06 9.61 -15.19
CA ALA A 248 32.69 8.93 -16.41
C ALA A 248 32.24 9.91 -17.52
N ASP A 249 32.53 9.57 -18.77
CA ASP A 249 32.04 10.33 -19.92
C ASP A 249 30.59 9.94 -20.23
N ARG A 250 29.65 10.76 -19.76
CA ARG A 250 28.21 10.49 -19.89
C ARG A 250 27.53 11.22 -21.04
N ARG A 251 28.28 11.78 -21.99
CA ARG A 251 27.73 12.56 -23.12
C ARG A 251 26.74 11.75 -23.98
N LEU A 252 26.93 10.43 -24.04
CA LEU A 252 26.05 9.49 -24.76
C LEU A 252 25.21 8.61 -23.82
N ALA A 253 25.03 9.04 -22.57
CA ALA A 253 24.16 8.34 -21.64
C ALA A 253 22.69 8.41 -22.09
N LEU A 254 21.98 7.33 -21.85
CA LEU A 254 20.54 7.21 -22.03
C LEU A 254 19.88 7.10 -20.65
N ASN A 255 18.81 7.87 -20.46
CA ASN A 255 17.92 7.73 -19.32
C ASN A 255 16.73 6.88 -19.73
N TYR A 256 16.20 6.09 -18.80
CA TYR A 256 14.91 5.46 -18.99
C TYR A 256 13.85 6.53 -19.31
N SER A 257 12.94 6.21 -20.23
CA SER A 257 12.01 7.19 -20.81
C SER A 257 10.97 7.70 -19.80
N LYS A 258 10.81 7.02 -18.67
CA LYS A 258 9.84 7.37 -17.62
C LYS A 258 10.55 7.73 -16.33
N LEU A 259 10.03 8.77 -15.68
CA LEU A 259 10.35 9.10 -14.31
C LEU A 259 9.43 8.34 -13.36
N LEU A 260 9.98 7.41 -12.59
CA LEU A 260 9.20 6.57 -11.68
C LEU A 260 9.16 7.19 -10.28
N GLN A 261 8.13 6.85 -9.50
CA GLN A 261 7.87 7.48 -8.20
C GLN A 261 7.73 6.49 -7.05
N VAL A 262 8.06 6.95 -5.85
CA VAL A 262 7.85 6.26 -4.58
C VAL A 262 7.08 7.17 -3.63
N SER A 263 5.99 6.68 -3.05
CA SER A 263 5.31 7.31 -1.91
C SER A 263 5.82 6.67 -0.62
N VAL A 264 6.33 7.50 0.30
CA VAL A 264 6.95 7.08 1.56
C VAL A 264 6.08 7.52 2.72
N ASP A 265 5.46 6.54 3.37
CA ASP A 265 4.66 6.74 4.58
C ASP A 265 5.48 6.45 5.86
N ASP A 266 4.90 6.66 7.04
CA ASP A 266 5.51 6.26 8.30
C ASP A 266 5.30 4.76 8.60
N GLU A 267 5.84 4.30 9.75
CA GLU A 267 5.73 2.90 10.18
C GLU A 267 4.29 2.48 10.46
N ARG A 268 3.44 3.39 10.94
CA ARG A 268 2.04 3.09 11.26
C ARG A 268 1.25 2.68 10.03
N ALA A 269 1.59 3.23 8.85
CA ALA A 269 1.02 2.81 7.58
C ALA A 269 1.32 1.34 7.24
N ARG A 270 2.49 0.83 7.64
CA ARG A 270 2.94 -0.55 7.39
C ARG A 270 2.46 -1.52 8.46
N PHE A 271 2.60 -1.15 9.73
CA PHE A 271 2.37 -2.03 10.88
C PHE A 271 1.48 -1.35 11.92
N SER A 272 0.30 -1.91 12.11
CA SER A 272 -0.69 -1.38 13.04
C SER A 272 -1.69 -2.44 13.49
N THR A 273 -2.26 -2.20 14.67
CA THR A 273 -3.33 -3.01 15.26
C THR A 273 -4.51 -2.11 15.58
N TRP A 274 -5.67 -2.42 15.01
CA TRP A 274 -6.84 -1.54 15.03
C TRP A 274 -7.94 -2.10 15.93
N TYR A 275 -8.56 -1.22 16.70
CA TYR A 275 -9.69 -1.54 17.54
C TYR A 275 -10.84 -0.59 17.22
N GLU A 276 -11.92 -1.12 16.67
CA GLU A 276 -13.14 -0.35 16.45
C GLU A 276 -14.06 -0.48 17.66
N MET A 277 -14.56 0.65 18.18
CA MET A 277 -15.63 0.65 19.18
C MET A 277 -16.57 1.85 19.00
N PHE A 278 -17.79 1.74 19.50
CA PHE A 278 -18.78 2.81 19.43
C PHE A 278 -18.71 3.69 20.70
N PRO A 279 -18.32 4.98 20.60
CA PRO A 279 -18.25 5.87 21.75
C PRO A 279 -19.54 5.93 22.58
N ARG A 280 -20.69 5.86 21.90
CA ARG A 280 -22.02 5.89 22.52
C ARG A 280 -22.31 4.70 23.43
N SER A 281 -21.57 3.60 23.32
CA SER A 281 -21.75 2.40 24.16
C SER A 281 -20.72 2.31 25.29
N CYS A 282 -19.81 3.28 25.40
CA CYS A 282 -18.75 3.27 26.42
C CYS A 282 -19.22 3.67 27.82
N SER A 283 -20.50 4.02 28.01
CA SER A 283 -21.03 4.47 29.30
C SER A 283 -20.80 3.45 30.41
N ALA A 284 -20.50 3.93 31.62
CA ALA A 284 -20.37 3.09 32.80
C ALA A 284 -21.69 2.44 33.27
N ALA A 285 -22.84 2.91 32.77
CA ALA A 285 -24.16 2.42 33.18
C ALA A 285 -24.99 1.89 31.99
N PRO A 286 -25.74 0.78 32.16
CA PRO A 286 -26.67 0.29 31.15
C PRO A 286 -27.70 1.34 30.72
N GLY A 287 -28.02 1.36 29.43
CA GLY A 287 -29.05 2.25 28.86
C GLY A 287 -28.67 3.72 28.77
N LYS A 288 -27.47 4.11 29.20
CA LYS A 288 -26.97 5.49 29.04
C LYS A 288 -26.08 5.61 27.81
N HIS A 289 -26.21 6.72 27.11
CA HIS A 289 -25.31 7.10 26.03
C HIS A 289 -23.93 7.47 26.61
N GLY A 290 -22.87 6.92 26.02
CA GLY A 290 -21.49 7.22 26.39
C GLY A 290 -21.02 8.58 25.85
N THR A 291 -19.96 9.11 26.46
CA THR A 291 -19.30 10.36 26.09
C THR A 291 -17.85 10.12 25.69
N PHE A 292 -17.17 11.14 25.13
CA PHE A 292 -15.72 11.05 24.92
C PHE A 292 -14.96 10.83 26.23
N LYS A 293 -15.43 11.39 27.35
CA LYS A 293 -14.85 11.14 28.68
C LYS A 293 -14.96 9.68 29.09
N ASP A 294 -16.07 9.01 28.77
CA ASP A 294 -16.20 7.58 29.02
C ASP A 294 -15.22 6.78 28.16
N CYS A 295 -14.95 7.22 26.92
CA CYS A 295 -13.95 6.59 26.05
C CYS A 295 -12.53 6.68 26.62
N GLU A 296 -12.19 7.77 27.34
CA GLU A 296 -10.88 7.91 28.00
C GLU A 296 -10.62 6.76 28.99
N ALA A 297 -11.67 6.27 29.67
CA ALA A 297 -11.56 5.17 30.62
C ALA A 297 -11.21 3.83 29.96
N TRP A 298 -11.39 3.69 28.64
CA TRP A 298 -11.01 2.51 27.87
C TRP A 298 -9.54 2.52 27.44
N LEU A 299 -8.89 3.68 27.35
CA LEU A 299 -7.53 3.80 26.80
C LEU A 299 -6.49 2.93 27.53
N PRO A 300 -6.45 2.87 28.87
CA PRO A 300 -5.49 1.99 29.56
C PRO A 300 -5.69 0.51 29.21
N ARG A 301 -6.95 0.09 29.03
CA ARG A 301 -7.30 -1.28 28.61
C ARG A 301 -6.80 -1.55 27.20
N LEU A 302 -7.10 -0.67 26.25
CA LEU A 302 -6.73 -0.86 24.84
C LEU A 302 -5.22 -0.88 24.66
N ALA A 303 -4.50 -0.03 25.40
CA ALA A 303 -3.03 -0.04 25.43
C ALA A 303 -2.48 -1.37 26.00
N ALA A 304 -3.09 -1.90 27.06
CA ALA A 304 -2.71 -3.19 27.64
C ALA A 304 -3.00 -4.38 26.71
N LEU A 305 -4.05 -4.29 25.89
CA LEU A 305 -4.33 -5.23 24.80
C LEU A 305 -3.33 -5.09 23.63
N GLY A 306 -2.55 -4.03 23.60
CA GLY A 306 -1.52 -3.79 22.61
C GLY A 306 -2.02 -3.14 21.32
N PHE A 307 -3.22 -2.54 21.32
CA PHE A 307 -3.75 -1.82 20.17
C PHE A 307 -3.02 -0.50 19.94
N ASP A 308 -2.95 -0.11 18.67
CA ASP A 308 -2.24 1.08 18.19
C ASP A 308 -3.19 2.17 17.67
N VAL A 309 -4.32 1.74 17.11
CA VAL A 309 -5.30 2.63 16.48
C VAL A 309 -6.67 2.34 17.08
N LEU A 310 -7.33 3.40 17.54
CA LEU A 310 -8.70 3.36 18.02
C LEU A 310 -9.59 4.01 16.97
N TYR A 311 -10.38 3.18 16.28
CA TYR A 311 -11.28 3.59 15.21
C TYR A 311 -12.68 3.83 15.76
N PHE A 312 -13.22 5.02 15.49
CA PHE A 312 -14.61 5.34 15.78
C PHE A 312 -15.46 5.37 14.51
N PRO A 313 -16.66 4.73 14.54
CA PRO A 313 -17.76 5.09 13.65
C PRO A 313 -18.03 6.61 13.67
N PRO A 314 -18.82 7.14 12.73
CA PRO A 314 -19.08 8.58 12.67
C PRO A 314 -19.53 9.16 14.02
N ILE A 315 -18.91 10.27 14.42
CA ILE A 315 -19.12 10.94 15.73
C ILE A 315 -20.00 12.19 15.63
N HIS A 316 -20.71 12.32 14.51
CA HIS A 316 -21.46 13.51 14.12
C HIS A 316 -22.93 13.43 14.54
N PRO A 317 -23.69 14.55 14.51
CA PRO A 317 -25.13 14.52 14.66
C PRO A 317 -25.79 13.48 13.74
N ILE A 318 -26.80 12.77 14.26
CA ILE A 318 -27.48 11.66 13.57
C ILE A 318 -28.88 12.10 13.16
N GLY A 319 -29.22 11.90 11.89
CA GLY A 319 -30.50 12.28 11.32
C GLY A 319 -31.71 11.68 12.02
N ARG A 320 -32.81 12.42 12.02
CA ARG A 320 -34.10 12.03 12.62
C ARG A 320 -35.13 11.62 11.57
N VAL A 321 -35.00 12.12 10.35
CA VAL A 321 -35.90 11.78 9.24
C VAL A 321 -35.53 10.41 8.69
N ASN A 322 -36.50 9.51 8.57
CA ASN A 322 -36.31 8.11 8.15
C ASN A 322 -35.27 7.34 8.98
N ARG A 323 -35.01 7.77 10.21
CA ARG A 323 -34.07 7.11 11.12
C ARG A 323 -34.41 5.63 11.26
N LYS A 324 -33.39 4.77 11.22
CA LYS A 324 -33.57 3.34 11.49
C LYS A 324 -33.66 3.04 12.98
N GLY A 325 -34.56 2.13 13.35
CA GLY A 325 -34.68 1.59 14.70
C GLY A 325 -33.81 0.36 14.94
N LYS A 326 -33.93 -0.22 16.15
CA LYS A 326 -33.19 -1.45 16.54
C LYS A 326 -33.37 -2.55 15.49
N ASN A 327 -32.34 -3.37 15.31
CA ASN A 327 -32.34 -4.46 14.31
C ASN A 327 -32.69 -3.98 12.88
N ASN A 328 -32.25 -2.77 12.52
CA ASN A 328 -32.39 -2.21 11.17
C ASN A 328 -33.87 -2.02 10.74
N THR A 329 -34.79 -1.78 11.69
CA THR A 329 -36.21 -1.53 11.38
C THR A 329 -36.41 -0.15 10.75
N LEU A 330 -37.44 -0.01 9.92
CA LEU A 330 -37.79 1.26 9.27
C LEU A 330 -38.63 2.20 10.15
N THR A 331 -39.04 1.74 11.33
CA THR A 331 -39.92 2.48 12.24
C THR A 331 -39.22 2.60 13.59
N PRO A 332 -38.48 3.69 13.83
CA PRO A 332 -37.71 3.87 15.06
C PRO A 332 -38.65 4.16 16.23
N GLY A 333 -38.32 3.64 17.41
CA GLY A 333 -38.91 4.09 18.67
C GLY A 333 -38.42 5.50 19.04
N PRO A 334 -39.08 6.19 20.00
CA PRO A 334 -38.70 7.53 20.43
C PRO A 334 -37.26 7.60 21.00
N ASP A 335 -36.78 6.50 21.59
CA ASP A 335 -35.46 6.41 22.21
C ASP A 335 -34.40 5.74 21.32
N ASP A 336 -34.75 5.40 20.07
CA ASP A 336 -33.80 4.75 19.16
C ASP A 336 -32.75 5.75 18.66
N VAL A 337 -31.49 5.35 18.84
CA VAL A 337 -30.31 6.20 18.58
C VAL A 337 -29.94 6.31 17.10
N GLY A 338 -30.47 5.44 16.25
CA GLY A 338 -30.20 5.45 14.81
C GLY A 338 -28.79 4.96 14.43
N SER A 339 -28.53 4.97 13.13
CA SER A 339 -27.23 4.64 12.54
C SER A 339 -26.28 5.84 12.63
N PRO A 340 -25.05 5.70 13.14
CA PRO A 340 -24.04 6.77 13.09
C PRO A 340 -23.74 7.25 11.66
N TRP A 341 -23.85 6.36 10.67
CA TRP A 341 -23.64 6.68 9.26
C TRP A 341 -24.76 7.52 8.62
N ALA A 342 -25.88 7.73 9.30
CA ALA A 342 -26.90 8.70 8.91
C ALA A 342 -26.52 10.11 9.39
N ILE A 343 -25.43 10.64 8.83
CA ILE A 343 -24.77 11.86 9.30
C ILE A 343 -25.59 13.10 8.94
N GLY A 344 -25.82 13.96 9.91
CA GLY A 344 -26.44 15.27 9.74
C GLY A 344 -27.77 15.39 10.42
N ALA A 345 -27.94 16.47 11.15
CA ALA A 345 -29.22 16.88 11.72
C ALA A 345 -29.25 18.41 11.84
N SER A 346 -30.28 18.95 12.50
CA SER A 346 -30.39 20.39 12.78
C SER A 346 -29.18 20.98 13.51
N GLU A 347 -28.46 20.17 14.28
CA GLU A 347 -27.34 20.57 15.11
C GLU A 347 -26.01 20.66 14.34
N GLY A 348 -25.90 20.07 13.15
CA GLY A 348 -24.64 20.06 12.39
C GLY A 348 -24.46 18.88 11.45
N GLY A 349 -23.28 18.82 10.81
CA GLY A 349 -22.89 17.85 9.79
C GLY A 349 -21.52 17.21 10.05
N HIS A 350 -20.76 16.96 8.97
CA HIS A 350 -19.48 16.23 9.00
C HIS A 350 -18.34 16.90 9.82
N LYS A 351 -18.46 18.18 10.16
CA LYS A 351 -17.47 18.93 10.97
C LYS A 351 -17.96 19.15 12.42
N ASP A 352 -19.11 18.60 12.78
CA ASP A 352 -19.74 18.79 14.07
C ASP A 352 -19.69 17.50 14.91
N ILE A 353 -19.80 17.67 16.23
CA ILE A 353 -19.84 16.59 17.21
C ILE A 353 -21.28 16.34 17.61
N LEU A 354 -21.70 15.06 17.67
CA LEU A 354 -22.97 14.67 18.26
C LEU A 354 -23.05 15.21 19.71
N PRO A 355 -24.03 16.05 20.08
CA PRO A 355 -24.06 16.68 21.41
C PRO A 355 -24.03 15.68 22.58
N ALA A 356 -24.57 14.48 22.39
CA ALA A 356 -24.57 13.42 23.40
C ALA A 356 -23.16 12.83 23.68
N LEU A 357 -22.20 13.00 22.76
CA LEU A 357 -20.81 12.59 22.96
C LEU A 357 -19.98 13.64 23.73
N GLY A 358 -20.39 14.90 23.68
CA GLY A 358 -19.71 16.04 24.29
C GLY A 358 -19.44 17.16 23.30
N THR A 359 -18.33 17.87 23.50
CA THR A 359 -17.91 19.02 22.69
C THR A 359 -16.63 18.72 21.89
N LEU A 360 -16.28 19.60 20.95
CA LEU A 360 -15.00 19.52 20.23
C LEU A 360 -13.80 19.59 21.17
N ARG A 361 -13.90 20.31 22.28
CA ARG A 361 -12.85 20.36 23.32
C ARG A 361 -12.66 18.99 23.98
N ASP A 362 -13.76 18.31 24.29
CA ASP A 362 -13.71 16.97 24.91
C ASP A 362 -13.11 15.95 23.93
N PHE A 363 -13.41 16.10 22.63
CA PHE A 363 -12.76 15.28 21.58
C PHE A 363 -11.25 15.52 21.51
N ARG A 364 -10.79 16.78 21.47
CA ARG A 364 -9.35 17.11 21.49
C ARG A 364 -8.65 16.54 22.73
N GLN A 365 -9.33 16.58 23.89
CA GLN A 365 -8.81 15.99 25.12
C GLN A 365 -8.66 14.46 24.99
N LEU A 366 -9.64 13.78 24.41
CA LEU A 366 -9.57 12.33 24.14
C LEU A 366 -8.41 11.99 23.18
N VAL A 367 -8.25 12.75 22.08
CA VAL A 367 -7.14 12.56 21.13
C VAL A 367 -5.79 12.70 21.84
N GLN A 368 -5.63 13.72 22.69
CA GLN A 368 -4.41 13.92 23.46
C GLN A 368 -4.14 12.78 24.44
N LYS A 369 -5.14 12.32 25.19
CA LYS A 369 -4.99 11.18 26.12
C LYS A 369 -4.72 9.87 25.39
N ALA A 370 -5.34 9.64 24.23
CA ALA A 370 -5.06 8.46 23.41
C ALA A 370 -3.57 8.43 23.04
N LYS A 371 -3.02 9.59 22.63
CA LYS A 371 -1.59 9.74 22.30
C LYS A 371 -0.68 9.45 23.50
N GLU A 372 -1.05 9.86 24.71
CA GLU A 372 -0.31 9.52 25.95
C GLU A 372 -0.23 8.01 26.21
N HIS A 373 -1.20 7.25 25.69
CA HIS A 373 -1.23 5.78 25.72
C HIS A 373 -0.62 5.12 24.47
N GLY A 374 -0.04 5.90 23.54
CA GLY A 374 0.49 5.39 22.27
C GLY A 374 -0.59 4.94 21.27
N ILE A 375 -1.82 5.41 21.46
CA ILE A 375 -2.99 5.11 20.61
C ILE A 375 -3.31 6.31 19.74
N GLU A 376 -3.58 6.06 18.47
CA GLU A 376 -3.98 7.08 17.51
C GLU A 376 -5.47 6.94 17.19
N ILE A 377 -6.21 8.04 17.19
CA ILE A 377 -7.63 8.03 16.83
C ILE A 377 -7.76 7.99 15.31
N ALA A 378 -8.53 7.03 14.80
CA ALA A 378 -9.00 6.99 13.43
C ALA A 378 -10.49 7.36 13.36
N LEU A 379 -10.86 8.25 12.44
CA LEU A 379 -12.26 8.62 12.22
C LEU A 379 -12.81 7.97 10.96
N ASP A 380 -14.07 7.54 11.05
CA ASP A 380 -14.86 7.20 9.87
C ASP A 380 -15.15 8.47 9.05
N ILE A 381 -14.87 8.40 7.75
CA ILE A 381 -15.30 9.41 6.79
C ILE A 381 -16.29 8.77 5.81
N ALA A 382 -17.57 8.96 6.08
CA ALA A 382 -18.66 8.55 5.22
C ALA A 382 -19.23 9.75 4.46
N LEU A 383 -18.92 9.82 3.17
CA LEU A 383 -19.38 10.90 2.28
C LEU A 383 -20.82 10.65 1.82
N GLN A 384 -21.76 10.93 2.72
CA GLN A 384 -23.21 10.82 2.55
C GLN A 384 -23.94 11.62 3.63
N CYS A 385 -25.19 11.98 3.39
CA CYS A 385 -25.96 12.83 4.28
C CYS A 385 -27.30 12.20 4.66
N ALA A 386 -27.72 12.31 5.92
CA ALA A 386 -29.11 12.10 6.29
C ALA A 386 -30.02 13.16 5.64
N PRO A 387 -31.34 12.91 5.52
CA PRO A 387 -32.25 13.85 4.88
C PRO A 387 -32.30 15.23 5.55
N ASP A 388 -32.02 15.30 6.84
CA ASP A 388 -31.97 16.51 7.67
C ASP A 388 -30.57 17.11 7.82
N HIS A 389 -29.57 16.63 7.07
CA HIS A 389 -28.24 17.25 7.01
C HIS A 389 -28.32 18.68 6.41
N PRO A 390 -27.61 19.68 6.95
CA PRO A 390 -27.65 21.07 6.47
C PRO A 390 -27.40 21.23 4.97
N TYR A 391 -26.44 20.48 4.39
CA TYR A 391 -26.17 20.50 2.95
C TYR A 391 -27.37 20.19 2.06
N VAL A 392 -28.33 19.36 2.49
CA VAL A 392 -29.50 19.03 1.66
C VAL A 392 -30.31 20.28 1.33
N LYS A 393 -30.36 21.23 2.28
CA LYS A 393 -31.03 22.53 2.09
C LYS A 393 -30.10 23.59 1.51
N GLN A 394 -28.84 23.63 1.94
CA GLN A 394 -27.87 24.67 1.57
C GLN A 394 -27.32 24.48 0.15
N HIS A 395 -27.15 23.23 -0.29
CA HIS A 395 -26.56 22.83 -1.56
C HIS A 395 -27.42 21.76 -2.24
N PRO A 396 -28.66 22.07 -2.66
CA PRO A 396 -29.57 21.09 -3.24
C PRO A 396 -28.98 20.40 -4.49
N ASP A 397 -28.16 21.11 -5.27
CA ASP A 397 -27.54 20.58 -6.50
C ASP A 397 -26.46 19.51 -6.21
N TRP A 398 -26.01 19.37 -4.97
CA TRP A 398 -25.12 18.28 -4.55
C TRP A 398 -25.86 16.94 -4.39
N PHE A 399 -27.17 16.88 -4.65
CA PHE A 399 -27.98 15.67 -4.54
C PHE A 399 -28.83 15.45 -5.80
N ARG A 400 -29.23 14.20 -6.05
CA ARG A 400 -30.12 13.85 -7.17
C ARG A 400 -31.57 13.90 -6.74
N TRP A 401 -32.28 14.93 -7.19
CA TRP A 401 -33.71 15.10 -7.00
C TRP A 401 -34.48 14.34 -8.08
N ARG A 402 -35.49 13.59 -7.66
CA ARG A 402 -36.43 12.88 -8.53
C ARG A 402 -37.54 13.83 -9.00
N PRO A 403 -38.25 13.50 -10.09
CA PRO A 403 -39.35 14.33 -10.60
C PRO A 403 -40.50 14.55 -9.61
N ASP A 404 -40.65 13.68 -8.62
CA ASP A 404 -41.65 13.79 -7.55
C ASP A 404 -41.22 14.72 -6.39
N GLY A 405 -40.04 15.34 -6.48
CA GLY A 405 -39.48 16.22 -5.46
C GLY A 405 -38.76 15.49 -4.32
N THR A 406 -38.63 14.16 -4.37
CA THR A 406 -37.86 13.39 -3.39
C THR A 406 -36.40 13.27 -3.78
N VAL A 407 -35.49 13.13 -2.81
CA VAL A 407 -34.07 12.85 -3.09
C VAL A 407 -33.88 11.35 -3.23
N GLN A 408 -33.07 10.93 -4.20
CA GLN A 408 -32.69 9.53 -4.35
C GLN A 408 -31.86 9.06 -3.15
N TYR A 409 -32.36 8.08 -2.40
CA TYR A 409 -31.62 7.46 -1.30
C TYR A 409 -30.51 6.52 -1.78
N ALA A 410 -29.53 6.25 -0.92
CA ALA A 410 -28.40 5.40 -1.27
C ALA A 410 -28.75 3.91 -1.27
N GLU A 411 -28.18 3.17 -2.20
CA GLU A 411 -28.29 1.71 -2.26
C GLU A 411 -26.90 1.11 -2.52
N ASN A 412 -26.61 -0.03 -1.89
CA ASN A 412 -25.52 -0.91 -2.26
C ASN A 412 -26.11 -2.32 -2.44
N PRO A 413 -26.67 -2.64 -3.62
CA PRO A 413 -27.53 -3.80 -3.80
C PRO A 413 -26.94 -5.10 -3.23
N PRO A 414 -27.71 -5.87 -2.43
CA PRO A 414 -29.14 -5.72 -2.15
C PRO A 414 -29.48 -4.78 -0.97
N LYS A 415 -28.51 -4.14 -0.32
CA LYS A 415 -28.72 -3.25 0.84
C LYS A 415 -29.34 -1.92 0.39
N LYS A 416 -30.39 -1.48 1.11
CA LYS A 416 -31.04 -0.18 0.94
C LYS A 416 -30.85 0.68 2.18
N TYR A 417 -30.56 1.96 1.97
CA TYR A 417 -30.29 2.91 3.03
C TYR A 417 -31.21 4.13 2.89
N GLN A 418 -32.45 3.96 3.34
CA GLN A 418 -33.50 4.99 3.29
C GLN A 418 -33.22 6.20 4.20
N ASP A 419 -32.27 6.06 5.12
CA ASP A 419 -31.81 7.05 6.08
C ASP A 419 -30.67 7.94 5.55
N ILE A 420 -30.21 7.74 4.31
CA ILE A 420 -29.09 8.50 3.73
C ILE A 420 -29.26 8.81 2.23
N TYR A 421 -28.70 9.95 1.82
CA TYR A 421 -28.61 10.46 0.46
C TYR A 421 -27.14 10.49 0.00
N PRO A 422 -26.82 9.96 -1.19
CA PRO A 422 -25.49 10.05 -1.76
C PRO A 422 -25.27 11.42 -2.42
N PHE A 423 -24.03 11.89 -2.41
CA PHE A 423 -23.65 13.08 -3.18
C PHE A 423 -23.71 12.83 -4.70
N ASN A 424 -24.14 13.84 -5.43
CA ASN A 424 -24.09 13.92 -6.88
C ASN A 424 -22.77 14.55 -7.33
N PHE A 425 -21.74 13.74 -7.47
CA PHE A 425 -20.41 14.20 -7.90
C PHE A 425 -20.34 14.73 -9.35
N GLU A 426 -21.41 14.54 -10.12
CA GLU A 426 -21.55 15.02 -11.51
C GLU A 426 -22.32 16.34 -11.59
N THR A 427 -22.56 17.01 -10.45
CA THR A 427 -23.21 18.32 -10.41
C THR A 427 -22.38 19.40 -11.10
N GLY A 428 -23.03 20.46 -11.60
CA GLY A 428 -22.33 21.63 -12.17
C GLY A 428 -21.42 22.32 -11.15
N ASP A 429 -21.71 22.16 -9.85
CA ASP A 429 -20.96 22.71 -8.72
C ASP A 429 -19.95 21.70 -8.12
N TRP A 430 -19.45 20.76 -8.93
CA TRP A 430 -18.62 19.65 -8.44
C TRP A 430 -17.32 20.11 -7.77
N GLN A 431 -16.76 21.24 -8.19
CA GLN A 431 -15.53 21.80 -7.62
C GLN A 431 -15.75 22.22 -6.17
N ALA A 432 -16.82 22.97 -5.90
CA ALA A 432 -17.16 23.38 -4.54
C ALA A 432 -17.49 22.17 -3.65
N LEU A 433 -18.16 21.15 -4.19
CA LEU A 433 -18.39 19.89 -3.48
C LEU A 433 -17.05 19.19 -3.11
N TRP A 434 -16.10 19.11 -4.05
CA TRP A 434 -14.81 18.46 -3.80
C TRP A 434 -13.96 19.26 -2.81
N ASP A 435 -13.97 20.59 -2.90
CA ASP A 435 -13.31 21.48 -1.95
C ASP A 435 -13.92 21.37 -0.56
N GLU A 436 -15.25 21.31 -0.44
CA GLU A 436 -15.92 21.10 0.86
C GLU A 436 -15.56 19.73 1.43
N ILE A 437 -15.58 18.67 0.63
CA ILE A 437 -15.17 17.33 1.07
C ILE A 437 -13.73 17.34 1.57
N LYS A 438 -12.80 17.96 0.82
CA LYS A 438 -11.41 18.09 1.23
C LYS A 438 -11.29 18.82 2.57
N SER A 439 -12.05 19.91 2.75
CA SER A 439 -12.02 20.69 3.99
C SER A 439 -12.53 19.94 5.22
N ILE A 440 -13.32 18.86 5.06
CA ILE A 440 -13.67 17.95 6.16
C ILE A 440 -12.41 17.25 6.69
N PHE A 441 -11.55 16.76 5.80
CA PHE A 441 -10.29 16.12 6.20
C PHE A 441 -9.35 17.13 6.86
N GLU A 442 -9.17 18.31 6.26
CA GLU A 442 -8.33 19.38 6.82
C GLU A 442 -8.82 19.79 8.22
N PHE A 443 -10.14 19.95 8.39
CA PHE A 443 -10.73 20.27 9.68
C PHE A 443 -10.36 19.25 10.76
N TRP A 444 -10.49 17.94 10.49
CA TRP A 444 -10.17 16.90 11.48
C TRP A 444 -8.66 16.73 11.71
N ILE A 445 -7.83 17.02 10.71
CA ILE A 445 -6.36 17.11 10.87
C ILE A 445 -6.00 18.19 11.88
N GLU A 446 -6.64 19.37 11.80
CA GLU A 446 -6.44 20.45 12.77
C GLU A 446 -6.86 20.05 14.20
N GLN A 447 -7.72 19.03 14.35
CA GLN A 447 -8.12 18.49 15.66
C GLN A 447 -7.19 17.38 16.17
N GLY A 448 -6.13 17.05 15.42
CA GLY A 448 -5.14 16.03 15.77
C GLY A 448 -5.41 14.64 15.18
N VAL A 449 -6.36 14.49 14.25
CA VAL A 449 -6.66 13.21 13.58
C VAL A 449 -5.90 13.13 12.26
N ARG A 450 -5.03 12.13 12.12
CA ARG A 450 -4.32 11.88 10.84
C ARG A 450 -4.71 10.56 10.17
N ILE A 451 -5.60 9.77 10.77
CA ILE A 451 -6.00 8.46 10.29
C ILE A 451 -7.49 8.49 9.95
N PHE A 452 -7.81 8.11 8.71
CA PHE A 452 -9.17 8.14 8.17
C PHE A 452 -9.54 6.76 7.62
N ARG A 453 -10.57 6.14 8.21
CA ARG A 453 -11.24 5.00 7.61
C ARG A 453 -12.31 5.56 6.68
N VAL A 454 -12.11 5.43 5.37
CA VAL A 454 -13.02 6.00 4.38
C VAL A 454 -14.05 4.96 3.98
N ASP A 455 -15.33 5.29 4.20
CA ASP A 455 -16.47 4.41 3.95
C ASP A 455 -16.80 4.31 2.46
N ASN A 456 -16.89 3.07 1.97
CA ASN A 456 -17.32 2.74 0.61
C ASN A 456 -16.72 3.69 -0.46
N PRO A 457 -15.40 3.89 -0.54
CA PRO A 457 -14.81 4.89 -1.44
C PRO A 457 -14.98 4.50 -2.91
N HIS A 458 -15.27 3.23 -3.19
CA HIS A 458 -15.57 2.70 -4.51
C HIS A 458 -16.89 3.21 -5.11
N THR A 459 -17.74 3.88 -4.33
CA THR A 459 -18.98 4.51 -4.82
C THR A 459 -18.81 6.02 -5.11
N LYS A 460 -17.57 6.53 -5.01
CA LYS A 460 -17.23 7.94 -5.25
C LYS A 460 -16.16 8.04 -6.36
N PRO A 461 -16.01 9.20 -7.03
CA PRO A 461 -15.12 9.32 -8.18
C PRO A 461 -13.65 9.05 -7.84
N PHE A 462 -12.98 8.25 -8.67
CA PHE A 462 -11.56 7.96 -8.51
C PHE A 462 -10.67 9.20 -8.65
N ALA A 463 -11.00 10.09 -9.59
CA ALA A 463 -10.24 11.32 -9.81
C ALA A 463 -10.26 12.23 -8.57
N MET A 464 -11.39 12.29 -7.85
CA MET A 464 -11.50 13.04 -6.60
C MET A 464 -10.56 12.46 -5.54
N TRP A 465 -10.55 11.13 -5.37
CA TRP A 465 -9.67 10.51 -4.37
C TRP A 465 -8.18 10.69 -4.70
N GLU A 466 -7.81 10.55 -5.97
CA GLU A 466 -6.45 10.78 -6.45
C GLU A 466 -5.99 12.21 -6.10
N TRP A 467 -6.80 13.20 -6.44
CA TRP A 467 -6.53 14.60 -6.16
C TRP A 467 -6.50 14.91 -4.65
N LEU A 468 -7.54 14.51 -3.92
CA LEU A 468 -7.70 14.83 -2.49
C LEU A 468 -6.57 14.23 -1.66
N ILE A 469 -6.26 12.94 -1.86
CA ILE A 469 -5.22 12.26 -1.08
C ILE A 469 -3.85 12.86 -1.40
N ALA A 470 -3.55 13.10 -2.69
CA ALA A 470 -2.30 13.74 -3.08
C ALA A 470 -2.16 15.14 -2.47
N ASP A 471 -3.25 15.92 -2.40
CA ASP A 471 -3.21 17.27 -1.86
C ASP A 471 -3.06 17.29 -0.32
N ILE A 472 -3.84 16.48 0.40
CA ILE A 472 -3.71 16.34 1.87
C ILE A 472 -2.30 15.89 2.26
N LYS A 473 -1.70 14.96 1.51
CA LYS A 473 -0.34 14.47 1.79
C LYS A 473 0.76 15.50 1.52
N LYS A 474 0.50 16.63 0.87
CA LYS A 474 1.48 17.73 0.75
C LYS A 474 1.76 18.39 2.10
N THR A 475 0.73 18.59 2.92
CA THR A 475 0.83 19.23 4.23
C THR A 475 0.91 18.22 5.38
N THR A 476 0.28 17.06 5.22
CA THR A 476 0.26 15.97 6.20
C THR A 476 0.74 14.67 5.56
N PRO A 477 2.04 14.53 5.24
CA PRO A 477 2.58 13.40 4.48
C PRO A 477 2.42 12.05 5.20
N ASN A 478 2.24 12.05 6.52
CA ASN A 478 1.96 10.86 7.31
C ASN A 478 0.45 10.57 7.50
N ALA A 479 -0.44 11.22 6.75
CA ALA A 479 -1.87 10.89 6.80
C ALA A 479 -2.13 9.46 6.28
N ILE A 480 -2.93 8.69 7.01
CA ILE A 480 -3.28 7.32 6.68
C ILE A 480 -4.73 7.26 6.22
N PHE A 481 -4.94 6.79 5.00
CA PHE A 481 -6.28 6.53 4.44
C PHE A 481 -6.48 5.02 4.31
N LEU A 482 -7.47 4.48 5.03
CA LEU A 482 -7.89 3.09 4.93
C LEU A 482 -9.14 3.01 4.04
N ALA A 483 -9.02 2.35 2.88
CA ALA A 483 -10.16 2.14 1.97
C ALA A 483 -11.02 0.97 2.43
N GLU A 484 -12.26 1.23 2.87
CA GLU A 484 -13.25 0.17 3.07
C GLU A 484 -13.97 -0.15 1.75
N ALA A 485 -13.33 -0.99 0.94
CA ALA A 485 -13.82 -1.30 -0.41
C ALA A 485 -14.01 -2.81 -0.61
N PHE A 486 -15.14 -3.35 -0.14
CA PHE A 486 -15.56 -4.72 -0.46
C PHE A 486 -16.25 -4.76 -1.83
N THR A 487 -15.46 -4.66 -2.89
CA THR A 487 -15.91 -4.59 -4.29
C THR A 487 -15.08 -5.52 -5.16
N ARG A 488 -15.14 -5.43 -6.50
CA ARG A 488 -14.34 -6.27 -7.40
C ARG A 488 -12.83 -5.98 -7.29
N PRO A 489 -11.93 -6.97 -7.51
CA PRO A 489 -10.49 -6.80 -7.24
C PRO A 489 -9.83 -5.62 -7.96
N LYS A 490 -10.14 -5.42 -9.25
CA LYS A 490 -9.57 -4.32 -10.05
C LYS A 490 -9.86 -2.95 -9.45
N VAL A 491 -11.02 -2.76 -8.82
CA VAL A 491 -11.39 -1.50 -8.18
C VAL A 491 -10.62 -1.32 -6.86
N MET A 492 -10.47 -2.37 -6.07
CA MET A 492 -9.67 -2.32 -4.83
C MET A 492 -8.21 -1.96 -5.14
N HIS A 493 -7.60 -2.65 -6.11
CA HIS A 493 -6.23 -2.36 -6.55
C HIS A 493 -6.11 -0.95 -7.12
N ARG A 494 -7.11 -0.45 -7.87
CA ARG A 494 -7.14 0.92 -8.35
C ARG A 494 -7.09 1.91 -7.19
N LEU A 495 -7.96 1.77 -6.19
CA LEU A 495 -7.98 2.66 -5.01
C LEU A 495 -6.62 2.67 -4.29
N ALA A 496 -6.00 1.51 -4.10
CA ALA A 496 -4.66 1.44 -3.53
C ALA A 496 -3.64 2.24 -4.36
N LYS A 497 -3.64 2.11 -5.69
CA LYS A 497 -2.74 2.87 -6.59
C LYS A 497 -2.97 4.39 -6.54
N LEU A 498 -4.22 4.83 -6.36
CA LEU A 498 -4.58 6.26 -6.32
C LEU A 498 -4.07 7.00 -5.08
N GLY A 499 -3.62 6.28 -4.05
CA GLY A 499 -2.99 6.88 -2.87
C GLY A 499 -3.47 6.35 -1.52
N TYR A 500 -4.52 5.52 -1.49
CA TYR A 500 -5.01 4.93 -0.24
C TYR A 500 -3.90 4.15 0.47
N THR A 501 -3.55 4.56 1.68
CA THR A 501 -2.41 4.02 2.43
C THR A 501 -2.60 2.54 2.78
N GLN A 502 -3.82 2.14 3.14
CA GLN A 502 -4.21 0.78 3.49
C GLN A 502 -5.53 0.40 2.80
N SER A 503 -5.84 -0.90 2.78
CA SER A 503 -7.09 -1.41 2.18
C SER A 503 -7.68 -2.53 3.01
N TYR A 504 -9.00 -2.49 3.24
CA TYR A 504 -9.76 -3.68 3.61
C TYR A 504 -9.61 -4.76 2.53
N THR A 505 -9.92 -5.99 2.90
CA THR A 505 -9.59 -7.17 2.10
C THR A 505 -10.73 -8.19 2.11
N TYR A 506 -10.63 -9.23 1.30
CA TYR A 506 -11.60 -10.34 1.34
C TYR A 506 -11.35 -11.33 2.49
N TYR A 507 -10.49 -10.98 3.44
CA TYR A 507 -10.06 -11.89 4.49
C TYR A 507 -11.22 -12.62 5.17
N ALA A 508 -12.29 -11.92 5.57
CA ALA A 508 -13.47 -12.52 6.22
C ALA A 508 -14.07 -13.70 5.43
N TRP A 509 -14.03 -13.64 4.09
CA TRP A 509 -14.54 -14.66 3.18
C TRP A 509 -13.45 -15.55 2.57
N ARG A 510 -12.27 -15.62 3.20
CA ARG A 510 -11.21 -16.60 2.88
C ARG A 510 -10.97 -17.42 4.12
N ASN A 511 -11.49 -18.64 4.15
CA ASN A 511 -11.52 -19.48 5.35
C ASN A 511 -10.79 -20.82 5.15
N THR A 512 -10.74 -21.33 3.93
CA THR A 512 -10.01 -22.56 3.61
C THR A 512 -8.52 -22.29 3.34
N LYS A 513 -7.71 -23.35 3.43
CA LYS A 513 -6.26 -23.30 3.15
C LYS A 513 -5.97 -22.74 1.76
N TRP A 514 -6.68 -23.23 0.73
CA TRP A 514 -6.50 -22.79 -0.65
C TRP A 514 -6.88 -21.31 -0.83
N GLU A 515 -8.05 -20.90 -0.33
CA GLU A 515 -8.53 -19.52 -0.39
C GLU A 515 -7.54 -18.53 0.23
N LEU A 516 -7.02 -18.85 1.43
CA LEU A 516 -6.04 -18.03 2.13
C LEU A 516 -4.71 -17.99 1.36
N THR A 517 -4.23 -19.14 0.90
CA THR A 517 -2.94 -19.25 0.20
C THR A 517 -2.94 -18.45 -1.10
N GLU A 518 -3.96 -18.65 -1.95
CA GLU A 518 -4.10 -17.95 -3.23
C GLU A 518 -4.19 -16.44 -3.02
N TYR A 519 -5.02 -15.99 -2.08
CA TYR A 519 -5.25 -14.57 -1.87
C TYR A 519 -4.01 -13.86 -1.32
N LEU A 520 -3.29 -14.47 -0.37
CA LEU A 520 -2.06 -13.87 0.15
C LEU A 520 -0.92 -13.93 -0.86
N ASN A 521 -0.85 -14.95 -1.72
CA ASN A 521 0.11 -14.97 -2.83
C ASN A 521 -0.15 -13.82 -3.81
N GLU A 522 -1.41 -13.55 -4.17
CA GLU A 522 -1.78 -12.39 -4.99
C GLU A 522 -1.26 -11.07 -4.38
N LEU A 523 -1.49 -10.88 -3.07
CA LEU A 523 -1.17 -9.62 -2.39
C LEU A 523 0.33 -9.45 -2.06
N THR A 524 1.04 -10.53 -1.73
CA THR A 524 2.41 -10.46 -1.22
C THR A 524 3.48 -10.88 -2.23
N GLN A 525 3.14 -11.74 -3.18
CA GLN A 525 4.05 -12.22 -4.23
C GLN A 525 3.74 -11.60 -5.60
N GLY A 526 2.49 -11.18 -5.84
CA GLY A 526 2.08 -10.49 -7.05
C GLY A 526 2.43 -9.00 -7.07
N PRO A 527 2.03 -8.26 -8.13
CA PRO A 527 2.29 -6.83 -8.26
C PRO A 527 1.73 -5.98 -7.12
N GLY A 528 0.67 -6.47 -6.45
CA GLY A 528 0.05 -5.81 -5.30
C GLY A 528 1.04 -5.48 -4.18
N ARG A 529 2.13 -6.26 -4.02
CA ARG A 529 3.15 -6.05 -2.99
C ARG A 529 3.82 -4.68 -3.02
N GLU A 530 3.77 -4.00 -4.18
CA GLU A 530 4.40 -2.70 -4.38
C GLU A 530 3.49 -1.52 -3.99
N TYR A 531 2.17 -1.71 -3.87
CA TYR A 531 1.23 -0.60 -3.65
C TYR A 531 0.02 -0.93 -2.75
N PHE A 532 -0.28 -2.19 -2.50
CA PHE A 532 -1.43 -2.65 -1.72
C PHE A 532 -0.97 -3.05 -0.32
N ARG A 533 -1.43 -2.34 0.72
CA ARG A 533 -1.18 -2.71 2.12
C ARG A 533 -2.46 -3.29 2.73
N PRO A 534 -2.55 -4.61 2.92
CA PRO A 534 -3.75 -5.24 3.44
C PRO A 534 -3.95 -4.92 4.93
N ASN A 535 -5.19 -4.64 5.32
CA ASN A 535 -5.64 -4.58 6.70
C ASN A 535 -6.69 -5.68 6.93
N PHE A 536 -6.34 -6.70 7.71
CA PHE A 536 -7.19 -7.88 7.93
C PHE A 536 -8.15 -7.68 9.09
N TRP A 537 -9.45 -7.75 8.80
CA TRP A 537 -10.52 -7.65 9.78
C TRP A 537 -11.30 -8.97 9.79
N PRO A 538 -11.22 -9.77 10.86
CA PRO A 538 -12.00 -11.01 10.98
C PRO A 538 -13.49 -10.71 11.19
N ASN A 539 -13.82 -9.53 11.72
CA ASN A 539 -15.17 -9.03 11.85
C ASN A 539 -15.21 -7.51 11.63
N THR A 540 -16.40 -7.01 11.31
CA THR A 540 -16.77 -5.58 11.34
C THR A 540 -18.21 -5.48 11.85
N PRO A 541 -18.77 -4.29 12.13
CA PRO A 541 -20.19 -4.17 12.52
C PRO A 541 -21.18 -4.72 11.47
N ASP A 542 -20.74 -4.88 10.22
CA ASP A 542 -21.52 -5.38 9.08
C ASP A 542 -21.19 -6.84 8.70
N ILE A 543 -20.11 -7.41 9.24
CA ILE A 543 -19.56 -8.70 8.82
C ILE A 543 -19.33 -9.61 10.03
N LEU A 544 -20.22 -10.59 10.18
CA LEU A 544 -20.14 -11.76 11.04
C LEU A 544 -20.32 -13.00 10.17
N THR A 545 -19.23 -13.61 9.72
CA THR A 545 -19.31 -14.73 8.78
C THR A 545 -19.79 -16.02 9.45
N ASP A 546 -20.36 -16.94 8.67
CA ASP A 546 -20.80 -18.26 9.14
C ASP A 546 -19.70 -19.02 9.91
N TYR A 547 -18.44 -18.85 9.51
CA TYR A 547 -17.30 -19.46 10.22
C TYR A 547 -17.23 -19.04 11.70
N LEU A 548 -17.46 -17.75 11.98
CA LEU A 548 -17.51 -17.24 13.36
C LEU A 548 -18.84 -17.59 14.05
N GLN A 549 -19.95 -17.60 13.31
CA GLN A 549 -21.27 -17.96 13.85
C GLN A 549 -21.32 -19.39 14.40
N PHE A 550 -20.72 -20.34 13.67
CA PHE A 550 -20.85 -21.77 13.98
C PHE A 550 -19.59 -22.40 14.58
N GLY A 551 -18.42 -21.76 14.46
CA GLY A 551 -17.15 -22.33 14.91
C GLY A 551 -16.78 -22.04 16.38
N GLY A 552 -17.57 -21.23 17.10
CA GLY A 552 -17.36 -20.93 18.51
C GLY A 552 -15.97 -20.35 18.83
N ARG A 553 -15.53 -20.46 20.09
CA ARG A 553 -14.24 -19.92 20.55
C ARG A 553 -13.04 -20.32 19.68
N PRO A 554 -12.89 -21.58 19.24
CA PRO A 554 -11.76 -21.96 18.38
C PRO A 554 -11.70 -21.18 17.07
N ALA A 555 -12.85 -20.92 16.43
CA ALA A 555 -12.90 -20.11 15.22
C ALA A 555 -12.42 -18.67 15.46
N PHE A 556 -12.89 -18.00 16.51
CA PHE A 556 -12.40 -16.66 16.85
C PHE A 556 -10.89 -16.67 17.12
N MET A 557 -10.36 -17.66 17.82
CA MET A 557 -8.92 -17.78 18.06
C MET A 557 -8.13 -17.99 16.77
N SER A 558 -8.52 -18.94 15.91
CA SER A 558 -7.86 -19.20 14.62
C SER A 558 -7.88 -17.98 13.70
N ARG A 559 -9.04 -17.32 13.57
CA ARG A 559 -9.19 -16.11 12.74
C ARG A 559 -8.39 -14.93 13.29
N LEU A 560 -8.21 -14.83 14.60
CA LEU A 560 -7.34 -13.81 15.17
C LEU A 560 -5.86 -14.11 14.87
N VAL A 561 -5.40 -15.35 15.06
CA VAL A 561 -4.01 -15.74 14.77
C VAL A 561 -3.68 -15.47 13.30
N LEU A 562 -4.55 -15.91 12.38
CA LEU A 562 -4.37 -15.70 10.94
C LEU A 562 -4.31 -14.20 10.60
N ALA A 563 -5.24 -13.38 11.10
CA ALA A 563 -5.21 -11.93 10.89
C ALA A 563 -3.94 -11.28 11.45
N ALA A 564 -3.57 -11.66 12.67
CA ALA A 564 -2.45 -11.13 13.43
C ALA A 564 -1.08 -11.60 12.91
N THR A 565 -1.00 -12.64 12.08
CA THR A 565 0.31 -13.18 11.65
C THR A 565 0.47 -13.29 10.15
N MET A 566 -0.60 -13.27 9.34
CA MET A 566 -0.47 -13.18 7.88
C MET A 566 -0.13 -11.76 7.43
N THR A 567 -0.75 -10.74 8.01
CA THR A 567 -0.57 -9.32 7.60
C THR A 567 -0.01 -8.44 8.71
N ALA A 568 0.73 -7.40 8.31
CA ALA A 568 1.30 -6.41 9.21
C ALA A 568 0.24 -5.43 9.74
N ASN A 569 -0.90 -5.27 9.06
CA ASN A 569 -2.05 -4.53 9.60
C ASN A 569 -3.23 -5.48 9.81
N TYR A 570 -3.85 -5.39 10.99
CA TYR A 570 -5.11 -6.06 11.27
C TYR A 570 -5.96 -5.23 12.23
N GLY A 571 -7.26 -5.47 12.24
CA GLY A 571 -8.19 -4.87 13.18
C GLY A 571 -9.27 -5.82 13.67
N ILE A 572 -9.96 -5.44 14.74
CA ILE A 572 -11.18 -6.10 15.21
C ILE A 572 -12.25 -5.07 15.55
N TYR A 573 -13.51 -5.44 15.33
CA TYR A 573 -14.64 -4.75 15.94
C TYR A 573 -14.89 -5.29 17.35
N GLY A 574 -14.55 -4.46 18.33
CA GLY A 574 -14.58 -4.78 19.74
C GLY A 574 -15.58 -3.92 20.54
N PRO A 575 -15.95 -4.36 21.75
CA PRO A 575 -15.52 -5.60 22.40
C PRO A 575 -16.27 -6.87 21.93
N ALA A 576 -17.09 -6.76 20.87
CA ALA A 576 -17.89 -7.86 20.34
C ALA A 576 -17.03 -9.08 19.97
N TYR A 577 -15.87 -8.85 19.36
CA TYR A 577 -14.93 -9.92 19.00
C TYR A 577 -14.33 -10.61 20.23
N GLU A 578 -13.89 -9.85 21.23
CA GLU A 578 -13.28 -10.41 22.44
C GLU A 578 -14.27 -11.24 23.26
N MET A 579 -15.54 -10.85 23.21
CA MET A 579 -16.65 -11.58 23.82
C MET A 579 -17.21 -12.70 22.93
N MET A 580 -16.66 -12.85 21.72
CA MET A 580 -17.08 -13.86 20.74
C MET A 580 -18.59 -13.79 20.46
N GLU A 581 -19.13 -12.58 20.31
CA GLU A 581 -20.51 -12.37 19.89
C GLU A 581 -20.70 -12.95 18.49
N HIS A 582 -21.57 -13.95 18.36
CA HIS A 582 -21.65 -14.81 17.16
C HIS A 582 -23.08 -15.08 16.69
N ILE A 583 -24.07 -14.34 17.21
CA ILE A 583 -25.47 -14.53 16.85
C ILE A 583 -25.84 -13.54 15.74
N ALA A 584 -26.21 -14.05 14.56
CA ALA A 584 -26.75 -13.25 13.48
C ALA A 584 -28.24 -12.95 13.66
N ILE A 585 -28.71 -11.85 13.05
CA ILE A 585 -30.12 -11.43 13.10
C ILE A 585 -31.08 -12.48 12.50
N LYS A 586 -30.60 -13.25 11.51
CA LYS A 586 -31.31 -14.38 10.91
C LYS A 586 -30.31 -15.31 10.21
N HIS A 587 -30.72 -16.56 9.97
CA HIS A 587 -29.92 -17.52 9.24
C HIS A 587 -29.51 -17.00 7.84
N GLY A 588 -28.26 -17.23 7.45
CA GLY A 588 -27.67 -16.75 6.19
C GLY A 588 -27.37 -15.24 6.15
N SER A 589 -27.50 -14.54 7.28
CA SER A 589 -27.14 -13.13 7.40
C SER A 589 -25.75 -12.99 8.01
N GLU A 590 -24.95 -12.04 7.52
CA GLU A 590 -23.67 -11.66 8.15
C GLU A 590 -23.82 -10.49 9.14
N GLU A 591 -25.06 -10.09 9.44
CA GLU A 591 -25.39 -8.97 10.33
C GLU A 591 -25.65 -9.48 11.75
N TYR A 592 -25.04 -8.83 12.74
CA TYR A 592 -25.24 -9.13 14.15
C TYR A 592 -26.71 -8.95 14.58
N LEU A 593 -27.20 -9.87 15.41
CA LEU A 593 -28.42 -9.65 16.18
C LEU A 593 -28.20 -8.51 17.18
N ASP A 594 -29.19 -7.63 17.30
CA ASP A 594 -29.16 -6.48 18.20
C ASP A 594 -27.93 -5.58 17.93
N SER A 595 -27.63 -5.40 16.64
CA SER A 595 -26.43 -4.71 16.14
C SER A 595 -26.24 -3.33 16.79
N GLU A 596 -25.03 -3.09 17.26
CA GLU A 596 -24.60 -1.82 17.87
C GLU A 596 -24.72 -0.63 16.92
N LYS A 597 -24.85 -0.87 15.61
CA LYS A 597 -25.17 0.16 14.62
C LYS A 597 -26.52 0.83 14.89
N TYR A 598 -27.47 0.16 15.50
CA TYR A 598 -28.84 0.68 15.69
C TYR A 598 -29.27 0.83 17.15
N GLN A 599 -28.43 0.41 18.10
CA GLN A 599 -28.74 0.49 19.53
C GLN A 599 -27.49 0.64 20.38
N LEU A 600 -27.65 1.11 21.61
CA LEU A 600 -26.59 1.11 22.61
C LEU A 600 -26.30 -0.32 23.09
N ARG A 601 -25.03 -0.68 23.24
CA ARG A 601 -24.58 -2.00 23.71
C ARG A 601 -23.66 -1.86 24.91
N TYR A 602 -24.25 -1.81 26.10
CA TYR A 602 -23.49 -1.78 27.35
C TYR A 602 -22.79 -3.11 27.59
N ARG A 603 -21.50 -3.05 27.93
CA ARG A 603 -20.68 -4.21 28.29
C ARG A 603 -19.78 -3.83 29.47
N ALA A 604 -19.97 -4.49 30.62
CA ALA A 604 -19.25 -4.15 31.85
C ALA A 604 -17.80 -4.66 31.79
N PHE A 605 -16.84 -3.87 32.30
CA PHE A 605 -15.43 -4.31 32.36
C PHE A 605 -15.23 -5.64 33.08
N LYS A 606 -16.02 -5.91 34.14
CA LYS A 606 -16.00 -7.20 34.83
C LYS A 606 -16.26 -8.39 33.90
N GLU A 607 -17.12 -8.24 32.89
CA GLU A 607 -17.41 -9.28 31.91
C GLU A 607 -16.31 -9.37 30.86
N LEU A 608 -15.81 -8.21 30.39
CA LEU A 608 -14.71 -8.12 29.43
C LEU A 608 -13.37 -8.64 29.99
N ASP A 609 -13.24 -8.65 31.31
CA ASP A 609 -12.10 -9.16 32.07
C ASP A 609 -12.34 -10.55 32.65
N GLY A 610 -13.51 -11.14 32.38
CA GLY A 610 -13.85 -12.48 32.79
C GLY A 610 -13.08 -13.55 32.00
N PRO A 611 -13.02 -14.79 32.51
CA PRO A 611 -12.29 -15.91 31.89
C PRO A 611 -12.81 -16.31 30.51
N ASN A 612 -14.03 -15.90 30.17
CA ASN A 612 -14.65 -16.20 28.87
C ASN A 612 -14.18 -15.25 27.77
N SER A 613 -13.52 -14.15 28.11
CA SER A 613 -12.99 -13.18 27.15
C SER A 613 -11.76 -13.71 26.40
N LEU A 614 -11.52 -13.19 25.19
CA LEU A 614 -10.27 -13.38 24.46
C LEU A 614 -9.21 -12.31 24.78
N ARG A 615 -9.46 -11.43 25.75
CA ARG A 615 -8.56 -10.34 26.17
C ARG A 615 -7.10 -10.77 26.25
N ASP A 616 -6.80 -11.78 27.06
CA ASP A 616 -5.41 -12.19 27.31
C ASP A 616 -4.75 -12.80 26.07
N PHE A 617 -5.53 -13.51 25.26
CA PHE A 617 -5.06 -14.08 23.99
C PHE A 617 -4.74 -13.00 22.96
N ILE A 618 -5.58 -11.97 22.86
CA ILE A 618 -5.34 -10.78 22.02
C ILE A 618 -4.08 -10.04 22.48
N ALA A 619 -3.96 -9.79 23.79
CA ALA A 619 -2.79 -9.11 24.35
C ALA A 619 -1.49 -9.89 24.09
N LEU A 620 -1.54 -11.22 24.19
CA LEU A 620 -0.41 -12.10 23.87
C LEU A 620 -0.02 -11.99 22.40
N LEU A 621 -0.98 -12.12 21.47
CA LEU A 621 -0.70 -12.03 20.03
C LEU A 621 -0.14 -10.67 19.62
N ASN A 622 -0.69 -9.57 20.16
CA ASN A 622 -0.16 -8.24 19.91
C ASN A 622 1.26 -8.04 20.44
N ARG A 623 1.56 -8.60 21.62
CA ARG A 623 2.92 -8.62 22.15
C ARG A 623 3.87 -9.43 21.25
N ILE A 624 3.43 -10.58 20.74
CA ILE A 624 4.20 -11.40 19.80
C ILE A 624 4.52 -10.59 18.54
N ARG A 625 3.53 -9.94 17.93
CA ARG A 625 3.73 -9.07 16.76
C ARG A 625 4.73 -7.95 17.01
N LYS A 626 4.60 -7.24 18.13
CA LYS A 626 5.48 -6.12 18.49
C LYS A 626 6.93 -6.54 18.77
N ARG A 627 7.16 -7.77 19.23
CA ARG A 627 8.50 -8.31 19.54
C ARG A 627 9.18 -9.04 18.39
N ASN A 628 8.50 -9.25 17.27
CA ASN A 628 9.02 -10.04 16.15
C ASN A 628 8.90 -9.23 14.84
N PRO A 629 9.98 -8.57 14.39
CA PRO A 629 9.98 -7.74 13.19
C PRO A 629 9.50 -8.45 11.92
N ALA A 630 9.62 -9.77 11.83
CA ALA A 630 9.08 -10.54 10.70
C ALA A 630 7.55 -10.39 10.53
N LEU A 631 6.82 -10.13 11.62
CA LEU A 631 5.37 -9.92 11.59
C LEU A 631 4.98 -8.47 11.26
N GLN A 632 5.96 -7.58 11.09
CA GLN A 632 5.76 -6.13 10.88
C GLN A 632 5.85 -5.70 9.41
N ALA A 633 6.05 -6.66 8.49
CA ALA A 633 6.02 -6.44 7.05
C ALA A 633 5.44 -7.66 6.33
N ASP A 634 4.91 -7.49 5.10
CA ASP A 634 4.18 -8.57 4.41
C ASP A 634 4.99 -9.31 3.35
N ARG A 635 6.09 -8.71 2.86
CA ARG A 635 6.92 -9.25 1.76
C ARG A 635 7.56 -10.61 2.09
N GLY A 636 7.89 -10.82 3.36
CA GLY A 636 8.55 -12.03 3.84
C GLY A 636 7.63 -13.25 3.99
N LEU A 637 6.33 -13.14 3.68
CA LEU A 637 5.38 -14.25 3.81
C LEU A 637 5.68 -15.35 2.79
N ARG A 638 5.79 -16.60 3.24
CA ARG A 638 5.94 -17.79 2.40
C ARG A 638 5.07 -18.92 2.93
N PHE A 639 4.31 -19.59 2.06
CA PHE A 639 3.55 -20.78 2.43
C PHE A 639 4.43 -22.03 2.35
N HIS A 640 4.19 -22.95 3.27
CA HIS A 640 4.82 -24.27 3.31
C HIS A 640 3.76 -25.35 3.15
N GLU A 641 4.13 -26.45 2.51
CA GLU A 641 3.23 -27.57 2.39
C GLU A 641 3.04 -28.25 3.76
N ILE A 642 1.83 -28.77 3.97
CA ILE A 642 1.48 -29.62 5.11
C ILE A 642 0.42 -30.60 4.63
N GLY A 643 0.61 -31.90 4.93
CA GLY A 643 -0.18 -33.01 4.38
C GLY A 643 -1.62 -33.13 4.90
N ASN A 644 -2.25 -32.02 5.31
CA ASN A 644 -3.63 -31.95 5.77
C ASN A 644 -4.26 -30.63 5.27
N ASP A 645 -5.44 -30.69 4.66
CA ASP A 645 -6.14 -29.52 4.10
C ASP A 645 -6.81 -28.64 5.16
N GLN A 646 -7.03 -29.18 6.36
CA GLN A 646 -7.51 -28.43 7.52
C GLN A 646 -6.37 -27.77 8.30
N LEU A 647 -5.11 -27.98 7.91
CA LEU A 647 -3.96 -27.29 8.45
C LEU A 647 -3.35 -26.36 7.41
N ILE A 648 -2.96 -25.16 7.83
CA ILE A 648 -2.18 -24.24 7.00
C ILE A 648 -0.86 -23.94 7.70
N CYS A 649 0.23 -23.91 6.91
CA CYS A 649 1.59 -23.68 7.40
C CYS A 649 2.23 -22.57 6.56
N TYR A 650 2.79 -21.56 7.21
CA TYR A 650 3.47 -20.45 6.55
C TYR A 650 4.52 -19.82 7.46
N SER A 651 5.50 -19.17 6.88
CA SER A 651 6.47 -18.37 7.61
C SER A 651 6.44 -16.91 7.18
N LYS A 652 6.86 -16.03 8.09
CA LYS A 652 7.31 -14.68 7.77
C LYS A 652 8.74 -14.51 8.30
N ALA A 653 9.58 -13.84 7.52
CA ALA A 653 10.96 -13.57 7.89
C ALA A 653 11.35 -12.13 7.59
N THR A 654 12.30 -11.59 8.35
CA THR A 654 13.05 -10.39 7.93
C THR A 654 13.95 -10.71 6.75
N ASP A 655 14.35 -9.72 5.95
CA ASP A 655 15.16 -9.94 4.74
C ASP A 655 16.52 -10.60 5.04
N ASN A 656 17.15 -10.26 6.16
CA ASN A 656 18.38 -10.89 6.66
C ASN A 656 18.14 -12.19 7.44
N LEU A 657 16.87 -12.60 7.54
CA LEU A 657 16.39 -13.79 8.24
C LEU A 657 16.81 -13.87 9.72
N THR A 658 17.11 -12.76 10.38
CA THR A 658 17.44 -12.73 11.84
C THR A 658 16.23 -12.97 12.73
N ASN A 659 15.02 -12.70 12.23
CA ASN A 659 13.76 -13.06 12.86
C ASN A 659 12.92 -13.84 11.86
N VAL A 660 12.57 -15.09 12.22
CA VAL A 660 11.75 -15.98 11.41
C VAL A 660 10.65 -16.54 12.30
N ILE A 661 9.40 -16.31 11.89
CA ILE A 661 8.21 -16.85 12.55
C ILE A 661 7.57 -17.87 11.62
N LEU A 662 7.39 -19.09 12.10
CA LEU A 662 6.66 -20.16 11.43
C LEU A 662 5.31 -20.33 12.15
N VAL A 663 4.21 -20.35 11.40
CA VAL A 663 2.86 -20.46 11.95
C VAL A 663 2.18 -21.67 11.36
N VAL A 664 1.55 -22.46 12.23
CA VAL A 664 0.66 -23.56 11.83
C VAL A 664 -0.70 -23.32 12.47
N VAL A 665 -1.77 -23.32 11.69
CA VAL A 665 -3.14 -23.09 12.19
C VAL A 665 -4.06 -24.23 11.79
N ASN A 666 -4.85 -24.70 12.73
CA ASN A 666 -5.99 -25.57 12.49
C ASN A 666 -7.21 -24.73 12.05
N LEU A 667 -7.64 -24.95 10.82
CA LEU A 667 -8.78 -24.29 10.19
C LEU A 667 -10.11 -24.97 10.56
N ASP A 668 -10.08 -26.18 11.09
CA ASP A 668 -11.25 -26.89 11.60
C ASP A 668 -11.48 -26.53 13.08
N PRO A 669 -12.56 -25.79 13.40
CA PRO A 669 -12.82 -25.37 14.77
C PRO A 669 -13.36 -26.51 15.66
N ASN A 670 -13.69 -27.68 15.09
CA ASN A 670 -14.38 -28.75 15.80
C ASN A 670 -13.44 -29.89 16.20
N TYR A 671 -12.57 -30.31 15.29
CA TYR A 671 -11.78 -31.53 15.45
C TYR A 671 -10.28 -31.28 15.57
N THR A 672 -9.61 -32.15 16.33
CA THR A 672 -8.15 -32.17 16.37
C THR A 672 -7.62 -32.59 15.00
N GLN A 673 -6.68 -31.80 14.47
CA GLN A 673 -6.06 -32.05 13.18
C GLN A 673 -4.57 -32.27 13.38
N SER A 674 -4.00 -33.23 12.65
CA SER A 674 -2.56 -33.50 12.64
C SER A 674 -2.03 -33.59 11.22
N GLY A 675 -0.74 -33.34 11.05
CA GLY A 675 -0.07 -33.44 9.76
C GLY A 675 1.44 -33.38 9.86
N TRP A 676 2.11 -33.67 8.75
CA TRP A 676 3.55 -33.51 8.61
C TRP A 676 3.82 -32.28 7.74
N THR A 677 4.68 -31.39 8.21
CA THR A 677 5.14 -30.25 7.40
C THR A 677 5.99 -30.74 6.22
N ASN A 678 6.13 -29.89 5.22
CA ASN A 678 7.17 -29.96 4.21
C ASN A 678 7.69 -28.53 4.01
N LEU A 679 8.64 -28.14 4.88
CA LEU A 679 9.17 -26.78 4.93
C LEU A 679 10.15 -26.52 3.78
N ASN A 680 10.09 -25.30 3.24
CA ASN A 680 11.11 -24.80 2.33
C ASN A 680 12.30 -24.32 3.16
N LEU A 681 13.28 -25.20 3.39
CA LEU A 681 14.42 -24.94 4.26
C LEU A 681 15.32 -23.82 3.75
N ASP A 682 15.49 -23.71 2.42
CA ASP A 682 16.27 -22.64 1.80
C ASP A 682 15.67 -21.26 2.11
N ALA A 683 14.34 -21.13 2.01
CA ALA A 683 13.63 -19.89 2.37
C ALA A 683 13.74 -19.53 3.86
N LEU A 684 14.00 -20.52 4.72
CA LEU A 684 14.21 -20.34 6.16
C LEU A 684 15.69 -20.18 6.54
N GLY A 685 16.61 -20.37 5.57
CA GLY A 685 18.05 -20.37 5.77
C GLY A 685 18.52 -21.53 6.65
N ILE A 686 17.89 -22.69 6.58
CA ILE A 686 18.23 -23.89 7.37
C ILE A 686 19.05 -24.86 6.52
N ASP A 687 20.15 -25.36 7.09
CA ASP A 687 20.87 -26.50 6.54
C ASP A 687 20.04 -27.78 6.76
N PRO A 688 19.66 -28.52 5.69
CA PRO A 688 18.87 -29.76 5.80
C PRO A 688 19.51 -30.86 6.66
N GLN A 689 20.81 -30.79 6.92
CA GLN A 689 21.55 -31.79 7.70
C GLN A 689 21.62 -31.44 9.20
N GLN A 690 21.22 -30.23 9.59
CA GLN A 690 21.33 -29.75 10.97
C GLN A 690 19.96 -29.69 11.66
N PRO A 691 19.87 -30.12 12.94
CA PRO A 691 18.67 -29.84 13.72
C PRO A 691 18.57 -28.34 14.03
N TYR A 692 17.34 -27.85 14.17
CA TYR A 692 17.04 -26.47 14.54
C TYR A 692 15.96 -26.43 15.62
N GLN A 693 15.89 -25.32 16.35
CA GLN A 693 14.95 -25.16 17.45
C GLN A 693 13.78 -24.27 17.03
N VAL A 694 12.59 -24.63 17.48
CA VAL A 694 11.39 -23.80 17.37
C VAL A 694 10.75 -23.60 18.73
N SER A 695 10.47 -22.35 19.09
CA SER A 695 9.81 -21.98 20.35
C SER A 695 8.41 -21.48 20.08
N ASP A 696 7.39 -22.16 20.60
CA ASP A 696 6.00 -21.72 20.47
C ASP A 696 5.72 -20.54 21.40
N LEU A 697 5.51 -19.37 20.80
CA LEU A 697 5.28 -18.13 21.51
C LEU A 697 3.89 -18.06 22.15
N LEU A 698 2.96 -18.94 21.76
CA LEU A 698 1.64 -19.02 22.39
C LEU A 698 1.66 -19.81 23.70
N THR A 699 2.47 -20.87 23.76
CA THR A 699 2.45 -21.83 24.88
C THR A 699 3.74 -21.83 25.72
N GLY A 700 4.84 -21.29 25.18
CA GLY A 700 6.18 -21.35 25.78
C GLY A 700 6.91 -22.68 25.53
N ALA A 701 6.30 -23.63 24.82
CA ALA A 701 6.92 -24.92 24.52
C ALA A 701 8.11 -24.76 23.55
N ASN A 702 9.11 -25.63 23.67
CA ASN A 702 10.26 -25.69 22.77
C ASN A 702 10.33 -27.06 22.11
N TYR A 703 10.67 -27.09 20.82
CA TYR A 703 10.84 -28.31 20.05
C TYR A 703 12.16 -28.27 19.28
N VAL A 704 12.77 -29.43 19.10
CA VAL A 704 13.91 -29.62 18.19
C VAL A 704 13.38 -30.32 16.96
N TRP A 705 13.49 -29.66 15.82
CA TRP A 705 13.03 -30.14 14.52
C TRP A 705 14.23 -30.49 13.64
N ASN A 706 14.02 -31.39 12.69
CA ASN A 706 15.06 -31.85 11.78
C ASN A 706 14.51 -31.95 10.36
N GLY A 707 15.21 -31.36 9.40
CA GLY A 707 14.80 -31.32 8.02
C GLY A 707 13.43 -30.63 7.83
N ALA A 708 12.79 -30.95 6.69
CA ALA A 708 11.55 -30.32 6.26
C ALA A 708 10.28 -30.95 6.88
N HIS A 709 10.37 -32.20 7.36
CA HIS A 709 9.23 -33.02 7.75
C HIS A 709 9.08 -33.16 9.26
N ASN A 710 8.19 -32.36 9.85
CA ASN A 710 7.94 -32.35 11.29
C ASN A 710 6.46 -32.57 11.57
N TYR A 711 6.16 -33.43 12.55
CA TYR A 711 4.79 -33.73 12.96
C TYR A 711 4.21 -32.62 13.83
N VAL A 712 2.95 -32.27 13.56
CA VAL A 712 2.17 -31.31 14.35
C VAL A 712 0.78 -31.86 14.60
N GLU A 713 0.23 -31.63 15.79
CA GLU A 713 -1.14 -31.95 16.19
C GLU A 713 -1.74 -30.76 16.95
N LEU A 714 -2.88 -30.26 16.48
CA LEU A 714 -3.54 -29.07 17.01
C LEU A 714 -4.97 -29.39 17.44
N ASN A 715 -5.22 -29.33 18.75
CA ASN A 715 -6.55 -29.47 19.32
C ASN A 715 -7.23 -28.08 19.42
N PRO A 716 -8.32 -27.83 18.67
CA PRO A 716 -8.94 -26.50 18.58
C PRO A 716 -9.50 -26.02 19.93
N HIS A 717 -9.86 -26.94 20.84
CA HIS A 717 -10.40 -26.62 22.16
C HIS A 717 -9.32 -26.35 23.22
N ARG A 718 -8.05 -26.56 22.88
CA ARG A 718 -6.90 -26.21 23.74
C ARG A 718 -6.12 -25.03 23.18
N MET A 719 -5.59 -25.20 21.97
CA MET A 719 -4.85 -24.18 21.24
C MET A 719 -4.92 -24.53 19.75
N PRO A 720 -5.61 -23.73 18.92
CA PRO A 720 -5.82 -24.07 17.51
C PRO A 720 -4.63 -23.73 16.61
N ALA A 721 -3.52 -23.24 17.16
CA ALA A 721 -2.37 -22.81 16.38
C ALA A 721 -1.04 -22.95 17.13
N HIS A 722 0.06 -23.01 16.38
CA HIS A 722 1.40 -22.71 16.86
C HIS A 722 1.89 -21.42 16.21
N VAL A 723 2.53 -20.54 16.99
CA VAL A 723 3.27 -19.38 16.48
C VAL A 723 4.71 -19.55 16.93
N LEU A 724 5.53 -20.15 16.08
CA LEU A 724 6.85 -20.64 16.39
C LEU A 724 7.91 -19.60 16.00
N ARG A 725 8.74 -19.18 16.95
CA ARG A 725 10.00 -18.50 16.64
C ARG A 725 11.07 -19.54 16.30
N LEU A 726 11.66 -19.39 15.13
CA LEU A 726 12.68 -20.30 14.62
C LEU A 726 14.08 -19.80 14.99
N GLN A 727 14.91 -20.72 15.45
CA GLN A 727 16.34 -20.53 15.73
C GLN A 727 17.14 -21.60 14.97
N ARG A 728 18.03 -21.16 14.07
CA ARG A 728 18.76 -22.05 13.16
C ARG A 728 19.72 -23.01 13.84
N HIS A 729 20.21 -22.63 15.02
CA HIS A 729 21.08 -23.46 15.82
C HIS A 729 20.36 -23.75 17.14
N PRO A 730 20.38 -25.01 17.63
CA PRO A 730 19.87 -25.32 18.96
C PRO A 730 20.64 -24.51 20.00
N HIS A 731 19.95 -23.96 21.00
CA HIS A 731 20.63 -23.35 22.14
C HIS A 731 21.55 -24.38 22.81
N THR A 732 22.82 -24.03 22.97
CA THR A 732 23.80 -24.80 23.73
C THR A 732 24.11 -24.09 25.05
N GLU A 733 24.75 -24.78 26.00
CA GLU A 733 25.22 -24.20 27.28
C GLU A 733 26.19 -23.00 27.10
N ARG A 734 26.60 -22.69 25.86
CA ARG A 734 27.49 -21.57 25.51
C ARG A 734 26.74 -20.31 25.08
N ASP A 735 25.43 -20.40 24.86
CA ASP A 735 24.60 -19.31 24.31
C ASP A 735 23.86 -18.51 25.39
N PHE A 736 24.27 -18.65 26.66
CA PHE A 736 23.81 -17.74 27.71
C PHE A 736 24.35 -16.33 27.43
N ASP A 737 23.45 -15.39 27.14
CA ASP A 737 23.70 -13.98 27.41
C ASP A 737 23.93 -13.86 28.93
N THR A 738 25.18 -13.82 29.35
CA THR A 738 25.57 -13.69 30.75
C THR A 738 25.02 -12.38 31.34
N PHE A 739 24.03 -12.56 32.22
CA PHE A 739 23.46 -11.69 33.27
C PHE A 739 22.70 -10.42 32.89
#